data_AF-A0A1Z5TKS3-F1
#
_entry.id   AF-A0A1Z5TKS3-F1
#
_cell.length_a   1.000
_cell.length_b   1.000
_cell.length_c   1.000
_cell.angle_alpha   90.00
_cell.angle_beta   90.00
_cell.angle_gamma   90.00
#
_symmetry.space_group_name_H-M   'P 1'
#
loop_
_entity.id
_entity.type
_entity.pdbx_description
1 polymer ?
#
loop_
_entity_poly.entity_id
_entity_poly.type
_entity_poly.pdbx_seq_one_letter_code
_entity_poly.pdbx_strand_id
1 'polypeptide(L)'
;MGVAALLCALVAVLLGFAQSQEYAGDTISTTLPGVPGAEIAFWKIQDTKAKNNLTLINYINHGKDGKRLVPSNLKRAVIIIHGLNRDPGTYMANMLSALAQVDNKEISTDSVAIVAPFFANGDDKNNGGYPWIDGLPPGQGSYTSALVWKGSQWSAGGNAQYPYKFKNTISSYTCLDQIIQYFDNKSLFPNVNQIVVAGHSLGGQTVQRYAAIGKQLGTTTPVSYWVGNPNSYVWLSADRPLSTASCPGYDDYREGYNAFVDYPMTYATDLVASGRSSILANFNSKAVNYARGTLDLGDDSSSCAPGTTGANRNERFFNFIKAFPPSCPDPSSRNCDTVDFVVSGHDGGAMMASKAGQARLFKDNFYGNGSRAYDFGYPRQQLGDDPYPDPNLNSSSSEINNNTYAGNMTYYGCWSDQSPRTIDYMAYDSNSNTVEKCTQTCADKGYSIAGIEFGSQCFCGNALGYAATQVIDSSCQTPCPGNSSEICGGGNRLSLFSNGQPVVNGQPGTPETIGAFTYLNCYTEGSSGRALGAKGTSGSFVDLDYCANYCSGYKYFGTEYASECYCGNTLGVGASVTLSGDCSMTCADDAAQFCGAGNRLTVYQNYDFVASSSSSATSSAIQTLSSQGSSSTAVSCPSSDNTVIMSNGKNFTIECGVDHAGGDLTAQSVGNFQECIDACAKNAHCVDVSLSGSACYLKSILGATVPNGAVWGAKLIVASSSSSTSTSSSSTDSTATITASSTSVSSTSTTSTSASGSASPSSITCPSGDGQTITVNGTSFLIECGIDHAGGDLSSLSVSSLYECMQACTKDARCVDVSLSGSACYLKGSLGAAVPNGVWGDFVFEPFFIGI
;
A
#
# COMPACT_ATOMS: atom_id res chain seq x y z
N MET A 1 -31.68 51.18 -2.20
CA MET A 1 -30.88 50.02 -1.74
C MET A 1 -31.17 48.74 -2.54
N GLY A 2 -32.38 48.49 -3.07
CA GLY A 2 -32.68 47.27 -3.84
C GLY A 2 -32.05 47.14 -5.24
N VAL A 3 -31.82 48.26 -5.95
CA VAL A 3 -31.31 48.21 -7.34
C VAL A 3 -29.81 47.85 -7.40
N ALA A 4 -29.01 48.28 -6.43
CA ALA A 4 -27.58 47.95 -6.36
C ALA A 4 -27.35 46.47 -5.98
N ALA A 5 -28.15 45.91 -5.07
CA ALA A 5 -28.11 44.50 -4.72
C ALA A 5 -28.55 43.61 -5.90
N LEU A 6 -29.57 44.04 -6.66
CA LEU A 6 -30.03 43.33 -7.85
C LEU A 6 -29.00 43.38 -8.99
N LEU A 7 -28.32 44.53 -9.21
CA LEU A 7 -27.22 44.63 -10.17
C LEU A 7 -26.00 43.80 -9.76
N CYS A 8 -25.61 43.80 -8.49
CA CYS A 8 -24.52 42.93 -8.02
C CYS A 8 -24.84 41.44 -8.18
N ALA A 9 -26.08 41.03 -7.89
CA ALA A 9 -26.53 39.65 -8.13
C ALA A 9 -26.53 39.30 -9.63
N LEU A 10 -27.01 40.21 -10.49
CA LEU A 10 -27.03 39.99 -11.94
C LEU A 10 -25.60 39.90 -12.53
N VAL A 11 -24.67 40.75 -12.05
CA VAL A 11 -23.26 40.75 -12.46
C VAL A 11 -22.55 39.50 -11.95
N ALA A 12 -22.81 39.04 -10.73
CA ALA A 12 -22.28 37.77 -10.21
C ALA A 12 -22.82 36.57 -11.00
N VAL A 13 -24.10 36.58 -11.38
CA VAL A 13 -24.71 35.56 -12.24
C VAL A 13 -24.09 35.60 -13.65
N LEU A 14 -23.92 36.77 -14.26
CA LEU A 14 -23.29 36.93 -15.58
C LEU A 14 -21.81 36.53 -15.60
N LEU A 15 -21.05 36.87 -14.55
CA LEU A 15 -19.66 36.44 -14.38
C LEU A 15 -19.56 34.92 -14.12
N GLY A 16 -20.48 34.36 -13.33
CA GLY A 16 -20.59 32.91 -13.11
C GLY A 16 -20.96 32.15 -14.39
N PHE A 17 -21.86 32.68 -15.23
CA PHE A 17 -22.18 32.13 -16.54
C PHE A 17 -20.99 32.22 -17.50
N ALA A 18 -20.28 33.34 -17.55
CA ALA A 18 -19.09 33.51 -18.39
C ALA A 18 -17.93 32.59 -17.97
N GLN A 19 -17.70 32.42 -16.67
CA GLN A 19 -16.69 31.49 -16.14
C GLN A 19 -17.12 30.02 -16.30
N SER A 20 -18.41 29.69 -16.24
CA SER A 20 -18.89 28.32 -16.52
C SER A 20 -18.66 27.91 -17.99
N GLN A 21 -18.71 28.87 -18.93
CA GLN A 21 -18.38 28.61 -20.34
C GLN A 21 -16.88 28.44 -20.60
N GLU A 22 -16.00 28.89 -19.70
CA GLU A 22 -14.55 28.71 -19.85
C GLU A 22 -14.14 27.22 -19.84
N TYR A 23 -14.92 26.40 -19.16
CA TYR A 23 -14.71 24.96 -19.03
C TYR A 23 -15.54 24.13 -20.02
N ALA A 24 -16.31 24.76 -20.91
CA ALA A 24 -17.08 24.05 -21.94
C ALA A 24 -16.14 23.59 -23.08
N GLY A 25 -16.00 22.28 -23.23
CA GLY A 25 -15.28 21.66 -24.35
C GLY A 25 -16.15 21.58 -25.60
N ASP A 26 -15.57 21.06 -26.69
CA ASP A 26 -16.33 20.82 -27.91
C ASP A 26 -17.31 19.67 -27.67
N THR A 27 -18.52 19.75 -28.23
CA THR A 27 -19.45 18.62 -28.17
C THR A 27 -18.91 17.47 -29.01
N ILE A 28 -18.71 16.30 -28.39
CA ILE A 28 -18.24 15.10 -29.06
C ILE A 28 -19.44 14.19 -29.34
N SER A 29 -19.63 13.81 -30.60
CA SER A 29 -20.67 12.84 -30.96
C SER A 29 -20.36 11.49 -30.33
N THR A 30 -21.29 10.96 -29.54
CA THR A 30 -21.14 9.72 -28.77
C THR A 30 -22.47 8.98 -28.66
N THR A 31 -22.42 7.65 -28.55
CA THR A 31 -23.57 6.80 -28.22
C THR A 31 -23.42 6.15 -26.84
N LEU A 32 -22.61 6.76 -25.98
CA LEU A 32 -22.49 6.37 -24.58
C LEU A 32 -23.88 6.31 -23.91
N PRO A 33 -24.13 5.32 -23.04
CA PRO A 33 -25.45 5.08 -22.47
C PRO A 33 -25.88 6.24 -21.55
N GLY A 34 -27.11 6.72 -21.69
CA GLY A 34 -27.66 7.71 -20.76
C GLY A 34 -27.83 7.12 -19.36
N VAL A 35 -27.59 7.94 -18.33
CA VAL A 35 -27.81 7.58 -16.92
C VAL A 35 -28.92 8.45 -16.36
N PRO A 36 -30.04 7.89 -15.88
CA PRO A 36 -31.10 8.68 -15.25
C PRO A 36 -30.55 9.54 -14.10
N GLY A 37 -30.87 10.84 -14.13
CA GLY A 37 -30.36 11.79 -13.14
C GLY A 37 -28.94 12.30 -13.43
N ALA A 38 -28.39 12.09 -14.63
CA ALA A 38 -27.12 12.64 -15.07
C ALA A 38 -27.14 13.02 -16.56
N GLU A 39 -26.17 13.83 -16.98
CA GLU A 39 -25.89 14.12 -18.39
C GLU A 39 -24.43 13.78 -18.75
N ILE A 40 -24.18 13.61 -20.04
CA ILE A 40 -22.84 13.61 -20.60
C ILE A 40 -22.41 15.07 -20.80
N ALA A 41 -21.32 15.46 -20.14
CA ALA A 41 -20.74 16.78 -20.20
C ALA A 41 -19.36 16.77 -20.87
N PHE A 42 -19.09 17.81 -21.67
CA PHE A 42 -17.85 17.98 -22.42
C PHE A 42 -17.03 19.07 -21.77
N TRP A 43 -15.93 18.68 -21.13
CA TRP A 43 -15.09 19.60 -20.35
C TRP A 43 -13.83 19.94 -21.12
N LYS A 44 -13.54 21.24 -21.18
CA LYS A 44 -12.33 21.75 -21.78
C LYS A 44 -11.14 21.48 -20.87
N ILE A 45 -10.14 20.79 -21.40
CA ILE A 45 -8.84 20.58 -20.77
C ILE A 45 -7.83 21.47 -21.47
N GLN A 46 -7.18 22.34 -20.70
CA GLN A 46 -6.18 23.27 -21.20
C GLN A 46 -4.81 22.61 -21.27
N ASP A 47 -4.15 22.75 -22.41
CA ASP A 47 -2.73 22.47 -22.54
C ASP A 47 -1.95 23.76 -22.24
N THR A 48 -1.22 23.78 -21.13
CA THR A 48 -0.42 24.95 -20.71
C THR A 48 0.68 25.30 -21.72
N LYS A 49 1.10 24.36 -22.58
CA LYS A 49 2.11 24.59 -23.62
C LYS A 49 1.50 25.06 -24.94
N ALA A 50 0.31 24.57 -25.27
CA ALA A 50 -0.25 24.71 -26.62
C ALA A 50 -1.54 25.56 -26.69
N LYS A 51 -2.15 25.92 -25.55
CA LYS A 51 -3.38 26.74 -25.43
C LYS A 51 -4.53 26.29 -26.34
N ASN A 52 -4.83 24.99 -26.36
CA ASN A 52 -5.88 24.40 -27.21
C ASN A 52 -7.11 23.96 -26.43
N ASN A 53 -8.22 23.81 -27.16
CA ASN A 53 -9.48 23.29 -26.65
C ASN A 53 -9.49 21.76 -26.79
N LEU A 54 -8.89 21.04 -25.84
CA LEU A 54 -9.01 19.57 -25.76
C LEU A 54 -10.25 19.24 -24.93
N THR A 55 -10.92 18.13 -25.24
CA THR A 55 -12.20 17.78 -24.60
C THR A 55 -12.08 16.47 -23.85
N LEU A 56 -12.36 16.51 -22.54
CA LEU A 56 -12.66 15.34 -21.73
C LEU A 56 -14.17 15.11 -21.71
N ILE A 57 -14.60 13.90 -22.01
CA ILE A 57 -16.00 13.48 -21.88
C ILE A 57 -16.21 13.03 -20.44
N ASN A 58 -17.32 13.41 -19.81
CA ASN A 58 -17.63 13.08 -18.43
C ASN A 58 -19.12 12.79 -18.28
N TYR A 59 -19.49 12.05 -17.25
CA TYR A 59 -20.86 12.12 -16.71
C TYR A 59 -20.88 13.10 -15.54
N ILE A 60 -21.96 13.88 -15.43
CA ILE A 60 -22.23 14.73 -14.26
C ILE A 60 -23.69 14.58 -13.84
N ASN A 61 -23.95 14.49 -12.54
CA ASN A 61 -25.32 14.38 -12.05
C ASN A 61 -26.13 15.69 -12.22
N HIS A 62 -27.44 15.53 -12.29
CA HIS A 62 -28.43 16.59 -12.16
C HIS A 62 -28.81 16.82 -10.70
N GLY A 63 -29.43 17.96 -10.42
CA GLY A 63 -30.18 18.20 -9.19
C GLY A 63 -31.48 17.38 -9.14
N LYS A 64 -32.20 17.45 -8.02
CA LYS A 64 -33.47 16.72 -7.82
C LYS A 64 -34.56 17.12 -8.81
N ASP A 65 -34.47 18.33 -9.35
CA ASP A 65 -35.40 18.85 -10.38
C ASP A 65 -35.08 18.35 -11.80
N GLY A 66 -34.07 17.49 -11.94
CA GLY A 66 -33.63 16.96 -13.22
C GLY A 66 -32.84 17.95 -14.08
N LYS A 67 -32.43 19.10 -13.53
CA LYS A 67 -31.65 20.13 -14.23
C LYS A 67 -30.19 20.12 -13.78
N ARG A 68 -29.37 20.89 -14.49
CA ARG A 68 -27.96 21.11 -14.14
C ARG A 68 -27.81 21.68 -12.73
N LEU A 69 -26.73 21.26 -12.07
CA LEU A 69 -26.39 21.67 -10.72
C LEU A 69 -26.26 23.19 -10.60
N VAL A 70 -26.71 23.73 -9.47
CA VAL A 70 -26.55 25.15 -9.14
C VAL A 70 -25.28 25.30 -8.28
N PRO A 71 -24.21 25.94 -8.78
CA PRO A 71 -22.91 25.98 -8.09
C PRO A 71 -22.95 26.48 -6.65
N SER A 72 -23.82 27.45 -6.35
CA SER A 72 -23.98 28.00 -4.99
C SER A 72 -24.61 27.02 -3.99
N ASN A 73 -25.30 25.98 -4.45
CA ASN A 73 -25.93 24.99 -3.56
C ASN A 73 -24.97 23.86 -3.19
N LEU A 74 -23.90 23.69 -3.97
CA LEU A 74 -22.95 22.60 -3.80
C LEU A 74 -22.09 22.81 -2.55
N LYS A 75 -22.02 21.78 -1.73
CA LYS A 75 -21.16 21.68 -0.54
C LYS A 75 -20.05 20.65 -0.71
N ARG A 76 -20.17 19.77 -1.70
CA ARG A 76 -19.23 18.68 -1.93
C ARG A 76 -19.08 18.37 -3.41
N ALA A 77 -17.88 18.02 -3.84
CA ALA A 77 -17.60 17.47 -5.16
C ALA A 77 -16.93 16.10 -5.03
N VAL A 78 -17.40 15.11 -5.80
CA VAL A 78 -16.86 13.76 -5.86
C VAL A 78 -16.50 13.42 -7.31
N ILE A 79 -15.23 13.17 -7.55
CA ILE A 79 -14.66 12.79 -8.84
C ILE A 79 -14.46 11.28 -8.81
N ILE A 80 -15.32 10.50 -9.46
CA ILE A 80 -15.30 9.04 -9.41
C ILE A 80 -14.69 8.43 -10.67
N ILE A 81 -13.57 7.72 -10.52
CA ILE A 81 -12.82 7.13 -11.61
C ILE A 81 -13.24 5.66 -11.78
N HIS A 82 -13.60 5.31 -13.01
CA HIS A 82 -14.08 3.97 -13.39
C HIS A 82 -12.98 2.89 -13.33
N GLY A 83 -13.39 1.62 -13.38
CA GLY A 83 -12.52 0.46 -13.39
C GLY A 83 -11.96 0.12 -14.78
N LEU A 84 -11.49 -1.14 -14.93
CA LEU A 84 -10.88 -1.68 -16.16
C LEU A 84 -11.84 -1.64 -17.36
N ASN A 85 -13.14 -1.79 -17.11
CA ASN A 85 -14.20 -1.84 -18.12
C ASN A 85 -14.51 -0.49 -18.78
N ARG A 86 -13.92 0.61 -18.28
CA ARG A 86 -14.11 1.97 -18.82
C ARG A 86 -15.58 2.37 -18.93
N ASP A 87 -16.33 2.13 -17.87
CA ASP A 87 -17.78 2.28 -17.76
C ASP A 87 -18.19 3.40 -16.78
N PRO A 88 -17.81 4.68 -17.02
CA PRO A 88 -18.13 5.78 -16.11
C PRO A 88 -19.64 5.98 -15.90
N GLY A 89 -20.49 5.55 -16.83
CA GLY A 89 -21.94 5.56 -16.66
C GLY A 89 -22.41 4.63 -15.54
N THR A 90 -21.86 3.42 -15.44
CA THR A 90 -22.13 2.49 -14.34
C THR A 90 -21.66 3.09 -13.01
N TYR A 91 -20.47 3.69 -12.98
CA TYR A 91 -19.94 4.36 -11.79
C TYR A 91 -20.80 5.56 -11.38
N MET A 92 -21.32 6.33 -12.33
CA MET A 92 -22.29 7.39 -12.06
C MET A 92 -23.58 6.84 -11.45
N ALA A 93 -24.15 5.76 -12.02
CA ALA A 93 -25.36 5.13 -11.50
C ALA A 93 -25.15 4.58 -10.08
N ASN A 94 -24.02 3.92 -9.83
CA ASN A 94 -23.65 3.41 -8.50
C ASN A 94 -23.52 4.55 -7.48
N MET A 95 -22.88 5.65 -7.85
CA MET A 95 -22.73 6.81 -6.97
C MET A 95 -24.08 7.50 -6.68
N LEU A 96 -24.97 7.62 -7.67
CA LEU A 96 -26.32 8.14 -7.46
C LEU A 96 -27.14 7.25 -6.54
N SER A 97 -27.06 5.93 -6.72
CA SER A 97 -27.69 4.95 -5.84
C SER A 97 -27.16 5.06 -4.41
N ALA A 98 -25.83 5.11 -4.23
CA ALA A 98 -25.20 5.26 -2.92
C ALA A 98 -25.57 6.59 -2.24
N LEU A 99 -25.64 7.69 -2.99
CA LEU A 99 -26.05 9.00 -2.48
C LEU A 99 -27.53 8.99 -2.06
N ALA A 100 -28.41 8.32 -2.80
CA ALA A 100 -29.83 8.20 -2.44
C ALA A 100 -30.06 7.42 -1.13
N GLN A 101 -29.12 6.55 -0.75
CA GLN A 101 -29.13 5.78 0.50
C GLN A 101 -28.56 6.53 1.71
N VAL A 102 -28.08 7.77 1.52
CA VAL A 102 -27.58 8.60 2.62
C VAL A 102 -28.74 9.10 3.47
N ASP A 103 -28.77 8.68 4.74
CA ASP A 103 -29.75 9.12 5.74
C ASP A 103 -29.43 10.53 6.27
N ASN A 104 -29.43 11.52 5.38
CA ASN A 104 -29.39 12.94 5.69
C ASN A 104 -29.94 13.74 4.50
N LYS A 105 -31.09 14.40 4.68
CA LYS A 105 -31.80 15.12 3.61
C LYS A 105 -31.03 16.30 3.01
N GLU A 106 -30.07 16.86 3.76
CA GLU A 106 -29.22 17.95 3.28
C GLU A 106 -28.12 17.44 2.34
N ILE A 107 -27.75 16.16 2.44
CA ILE A 107 -26.79 15.50 1.56
C ILE A 107 -27.58 14.86 0.42
N SER A 108 -27.54 15.47 -0.76
CA SER A 108 -28.34 15.01 -1.89
C SER A 108 -27.77 15.49 -3.21
N THR A 109 -28.41 15.15 -4.32
CA THR A 109 -28.00 15.57 -5.66
C THR A 109 -28.01 17.09 -5.87
N ASP A 110 -28.69 17.88 -5.03
CA ASP A 110 -28.65 19.35 -5.08
C ASP A 110 -27.42 19.95 -4.38
N SER A 111 -26.79 19.21 -3.47
CA SER A 111 -25.69 19.67 -2.61
C SER A 111 -24.37 18.93 -2.86
N VAL A 112 -24.40 17.84 -3.64
CA VAL A 112 -23.25 17.04 -4.02
C VAL A 112 -23.14 16.98 -5.54
N ALA A 113 -22.02 17.43 -6.07
CA ALA A 113 -21.64 17.18 -7.45
C ALA A 113 -20.87 15.85 -7.53
N ILE A 114 -21.30 14.97 -8.43
CA ILE A 114 -20.61 13.75 -8.81
C ILE A 114 -20.18 13.93 -10.26
N VAL A 115 -18.90 13.70 -10.53
CA VAL A 115 -18.32 13.74 -11.87
C VAL A 115 -17.60 12.42 -12.12
N ALA A 116 -17.99 11.72 -13.18
CA ALA A 116 -17.31 10.49 -13.62
C ALA A 116 -16.58 10.76 -14.95
N PRO A 117 -15.27 11.09 -14.92
CA PRO A 117 -14.50 11.32 -16.14
C PRO A 117 -14.37 10.03 -16.95
N PHE A 118 -14.52 10.15 -18.28
CA PHE A 118 -14.33 9.05 -19.21
C PHE A 118 -12.92 9.06 -19.79
N PHE A 119 -12.05 8.21 -19.25
CA PHE A 119 -10.70 8.01 -19.79
C PHE A 119 -10.74 6.96 -20.91
N ALA A 120 -11.26 7.39 -22.07
CA ALA A 120 -11.43 6.55 -23.25
C ALA A 120 -10.10 6.02 -23.79
N ASN A 121 -10.12 4.85 -24.43
CA ASN A 121 -8.99 4.27 -25.13
C ASN A 121 -9.39 3.72 -26.52
N GLY A 122 -8.43 3.11 -27.20
CA GLY A 122 -8.63 2.56 -28.56
C GLY A 122 -9.72 1.50 -28.69
N ASP A 123 -10.16 0.85 -27.61
CA ASP A 123 -11.25 -0.13 -27.64
C ASP A 123 -12.63 0.55 -27.71
N ASP A 124 -12.71 1.81 -27.28
CA ASP A 124 -13.99 2.54 -27.17
C ASP A 124 -14.41 3.17 -28.50
N LYS A 125 -13.55 3.11 -29.53
CA LYS A 125 -13.79 3.65 -30.87
C LYS A 125 -14.98 3.02 -31.59
N ASN A 126 -15.23 1.73 -31.37
CA ASN A 126 -16.30 0.97 -32.03
C ASN A 126 -17.57 0.88 -31.17
N ASN A 127 -17.49 1.29 -29.90
CA ASN A 127 -18.60 1.26 -28.95
C ASN A 127 -19.25 2.65 -28.80
N GLY A 128 -18.94 3.57 -29.73
CA GLY A 128 -19.46 4.93 -29.76
C GLY A 128 -18.97 5.81 -28.62
N GLY A 129 -17.81 5.49 -28.00
CA GLY A 129 -17.18 6.35 -27.02
C GLY A 129 -16.76 7.70 -27.60
N TYR A 130 -16.23 7.70 -28.82
CA TYR A 130 -15.88 8.89 -29.58
C TYR A 130 -15.81 8.59 -31.09
N PRO A 131 -15.90 9.59 -31.99
CA PRO A 131 -15.90 9.36 -33.43
C PRO A 131 -14.55 8.84 -33.94
N TRP A 132 -14.61 7.83 -34.81
CA TRP A 132 -13.43 7.20 -35.39
C TRP A 132 -13.63 6.91 -36.89
N ILE A 133 -12.54 7.06 -37.67
CA ILE A 133 -12.48 6.68 -39.09
C ILE A 133 -11.42 5.59 -39.25
N ASP A 134 -11.84 4.40 -39.68
CA ASP A 134 -10.94 3.29 -39.96
C ASP A 134 -10.13 3.48 -41.26
N GLY A 135 -8.95 2.86 -41.31
CA GLY A 135 -8.07 2.86 -42.48
C GLY A 135 -7.23 4.13 -42.66
N LEU A 136 -7.38 5.12 -41.78
CA LEU A 136 -6.53 6.32 -41.81
C LEU A 136 -5.14 6.07 -41.18
N PRO A 137 -4.11 6.84 -41.58
CA PRO A 137 -2.78 6.77 -40.96
C PRO A 137 -2.81 6.92 -39.43
N PRO A 138 -1.81 6.38 -38.71
CA PRO A 138 -1.67 6.59 -37.27
C PRO A 138 -1.77 8.07 -36.92
N GLY A 139 -2.72 8.39 -36.05
CA GLY A 139 -2.97 9.76 -35.63
C GLY A 139 -4.09 10.52 -36.32
N GLN A 140 -4.74 9.91 -37.32
CA GLN A 140 -5.85 10.52 -38.06
C GLN A 140 -7.20 9.82 -37.84
N GLY A 141 -7.21 8.64 -37.22
CA GLY A 141 -8.45 7.89 -36.96
C GLY A 141 -9.42 8.61 -36.01
N SER A 142 -8.93 9.28 -34.96
CA SER A 142 -9.73 10.21 -34.15
C SER A 142 -9.42 11.64 -34.58
N TYR A 143 -10.43 12.34 -35.12
CA TYR A 143 -10.30 13.69 -35.70
C TYR A 143 -10.97 14.78 -34.86
N THR A 144 -11.58 14.42 -33.73
CA THR A 144 -12.21 15.36 -32.80
C THR A 144 -11.20 15.86 -31.75
N SER A 145 -11.61 16.79 -30.87
CA SER A 145 -10.81 17.22 -29.72
C SER A 145 -10.86 16.26 -28.53
N ALA A 146 -11.56 15.12 -28.64
CA ALA A 146 -11.68 14.14 -27.57
C ALA A 146 -10.33 13.56 -27.16
N LEU A 147 -10.06 13.56 -25.85
CA LEU A 147 -8.89 12.93 -25.27
C LEU A 147 -9.08 11.41 -25.22
N VAL A 148 -8.08 10.68 -25.75
CA VAL A 148 -8.09 9.21 -25.81
C VAL A 148 -6.71 8.68 -25.48
N TRP A 149 -6.61 7.65 -24.65
CA TRP A 149 -5.36 7.06 -24.15
C TRP A 149 -5.02 5.72 -24.81
N LYS A 150 -3.76 5.27 -24.62
CA LYS A 150 -3.32 3.94 -25.04
C LYS A 150 -3.72 2.89 -24.00
N GLY A 151 -4.59 1.95 -24.33
CA GLY A 151 -4.99 0.87 -23.42
C GLY A 151 -5.35 1.41 -22.03
N SER A 152 -4.77 0.84 -20.98
CA SER A 152 -4.97 1.31 -19.59
C SER A 152 -3.92 2.32 -19.11
N GLN A 153 -3.20 3.01 -20.00
CA GLN A 153 -2.17 3.99 -19.61
C GLN A 153 -2.73 5.19 -18.83
N TRP A 154 -3.98 5.56 -19.07
CA TRP A 154 -4.66 6.60 -18.29
C TRP A 154 -4.65 6.32 -16.77
N SER A 155 -4.71 5.05 -16.35
CA SER A 155 -4.77 4.66 -14.93
C SER A 155 -3.47 4.85 -14.16
N ALA A 156 -2.39 5.25 -14.84
CA ALA A 156 -1.16 5.67 -14.20
C ALA A 156 -0.59 6.94 -14.83
N GLY A 157 -1.47 7.87 -15.20
CA GLY A 157 -1.03 9.19 -15.63
C GLY A 157 -0.42 9.24 -17.03
N GLY A 158 -0.54 8.20 -17.84
CA GLY A 158 -0.03 8.23 -19.22
C GLY A 158 -0.61 9.39 -20.05
N ASN A 159 0.15 9.81 -21.05
CA ASN A 159 -0.28 10.86 -21.96
C ASN A 159 -1.40 10.36 -22.88
N ALA A 160 -2.39 11.23 -23.15
CA ALA A 160 -3.40 10.99 -24.15
C ALA A 160 -2.73 10.82 -25.52
N GLN A 161 -3.12 9.82 -26.29
CA GLN A 161 -2.65 9.58 -27.66
C GLN A 161 -3.37 10.45 -28.70
N TYR A 162 -4.61 10.83 -28.42
CA TYR A 162 -5.40 11.67 -29.30
C TYR A 162 -5.89 12.93 -28.58
N PRO A 163 -6.00 14.06 -29.31
CA PRO A 163 -5.65 14.24 -30.72
C PRO A 163 -4.14 14.10 -30.97
N TYR A 164 -3.75 13.45 -32.07
CA TYR A 164 -2.37 12.97 -32.28
C TYR A 164 -1.30 14.06 -32.25
N LYS A 165 -1.66 15.27 -32.68
CA LYS A 165 -0.80 16.45 -32.61
C LYS A 165 -0.33 16.76 -31.18
N PHE A 166 -1.08 16.31 -30.17
CA PHE A 166 -0.88 16.58 -28.75
C PHE A 166 -0.58 15.31 -27.94
N LYS A 167 -0.18 14.21 -28.61
CA LYS A 167 -0.07 12.86 -28.03
C LYS A 167 0.91 12.68 -26.85
N ASN A 168 1.61 13.74 -26.47
CA ASN A 168 2.63 13.77 -25.42
C ASN A 168 2.48 14.97 -24.47
N THR A 169 1.38 15.72 -24.53
CA THR A 169 1.26 16.98 -23.76
C THR A 169 0.30 16.87 -22.58
N ILE A 170 -0.78 16.12 -22.71
CA ILE A 170 -1.80 15.97 -21.66
C ILE A 170 -1.75 14.58 -21.04
N SER A 171 -1.39 14.54 -19.75
CA SER A 171 -1.57 13.37 -18.89
C SER A 171 -3.02 13.26 -18.39
N SER A 172 -3.50 12.05 -18.11
CA SER A 172 -4.75 11.88 -17.37
C SER A 172 -4.72 12.54 -15.99
N TYR A 173 -3.54 12.63 -15.35
CA TYR A 173 -3.39 13.33 -14.07
C TYR A 173 -3.47 14.84 -14.22
N THR A 174 -3.04 15.40 -15.36
CA THR A 174 -3.30 16.81 -15.69
C THR A 174 -4.80 17.08 -15.80
N CYS A 175 -5.59 16.12 -16.28
CA CYS A 175 -7.04 16.26 -16.32
C CYS A 175 -7.64 16.29 -14.91
N LEU A 176 -7.17 15.40 -14.02
CA LEU A 176 -7.59 15.39 -12.61
C LEU A 176 -7.22 16.69 -11.89
N ASP A 177 -6.01 17.23 -12.11
CA ASP A 177 -5.59 18.53 -11.56
C ASP A 177 -6.61 19.63 -11.91
N GLN A 178 -7.02 19.70 -13.18
CA GLN A 178 -7.93 20.74 -13.67
C GLN A 178 -9.37 20.55 -13.16
N ILE A 179 -9.84 19.31 -13.00
CA ILE A 179 -11.16 19.03 -12.39
C ILE A 179 -11.15 19.46 -10.90
N ILE A 180 -10.08 19.18 -10.17
CA ILE A 180 -9.93 19.61 -8.77
C ILE A 180 -9.91 21.14 -8.68
N GLN A 181 -9.10 21.81 -9.52
CA GLN A 181 -9.02 23.28 -9.57
C GLN A 181 -10.37 23.93 -9.95
N TYR A 182 -11.15 23.28 -10.81
CA TYR A 182 -12.50 23.74 -11.15
C TYR A 182 -13.41 23.79 -9.92
N PHE A 183 -13.46 22.70 -9.14
CA PHE A 183 -14.28 22.65 -7.91
C PHE A 183 -13.69 23.46 -6.74
N ASP A 184 -12.39 23.75 -6.75
CA ASP A 184 -11.75 24.61 -5.76
C ASP A 184 -12.04 26.11 -5.96
N ASN A 185 -12.49 26.51 -7.15
CA ASN A 185 -12.77 27.91 -7.46
C ASN A 185 -13.93 28.45 -6.61
N LYS A 186 -13.61 29.15 -5.51
CA LYS A 186 -14.59 29.73 -4.58
C LYS A 186 -15.48 30.82 -5.18
N SER A 187 -15.11 31.40 -6.33
CA SER A 187 -15.99 32.34 -7.03
C SER A 187 -17.16 31.63 -7.71
N LEU A 188 -16.92 30.41 -8.19
CA LEU A 188 -17.93 29.55 -8.79
C LEU A 188 -18.66 28.71 -7.73
N PHE A 189 -17.90 28.10 -6.83
CA PHE A 189 -18.37 27.13 -5.83
C PHE A 189 -18.11 27.64 -4.41
N PRO A 190 -18.82 28.70 -3.96
CA PRO A 190 -18.51 29.37 -2.69
C PRO A 190 -18.71 28.48 -1.46
N ASN A 191 -19.57 27.46 -1.56
CA ASN A 191 -19.97 26.62 -0.42
C ASN A 191 -19.34 25.22 -0.43
N VAL A 192 -18.52 24.86 -1.43
CA VAL A 192 -17.88 23.54 -1.48
C VAL A 192 -16.83 23.44 -0.36
N ASN A 193 -17.04 22.49 0.55
CA ASN A 193 -16.21 22.29 1.74
C ASN A 193 -15.20 21.16 1.60
N GLN A 194 -15.42 20.24 0.66
CA GLN A 194 -14.59 19.07 0.45
C GLN A 194 -14.64 18.63 -1.03
N ILE A 195 -13.48 18.27 -1.58
CA ILE A 195 -13.34 17.57 -2.86
C ILE A 195 -12.87 16.15 -2.57
N VAL A 196 -13.51 15.16 -3.18
CA VAL A 196 -13.15 13.74 -3.05
C VAL A 196 -12.74 13.22 -4.42
N VAL A 197 -11.52 12.71 -4.55
CA VAL A 197 -11.07 11.94 -5.72
C VAL A 197 -11.21 10.47 -5.36
N ALA A 198 -12.12 9.76 -6.00
CA ALA A 198 -12.51 8.39 -5.66
C ALA A 198 -12.28 7.45 -6.84
N GLY A 199 -12.02 6.17 -6.55
CA GLY A 199 -11.95 5.14 -7.57
C GLY A 199 -12.01 3.75 -6.98
N HIS A 200 -12.55 2.80 -7.74
CA HIS A 200 -12.61 1.38 -7.40
C HIS A 200 -11.85 0.55 -8.45
N SER A 201 -11.24 -0.58 -8.04
CA SER A 201 -10.48 -1.46 -8.94
C SER A 201 -9.34 -0.72 -9.65
N LEU A 202 -9.27 -0.74 -10.98
CA LEU A 202 -8.30 0.08 -11.74
C LEU A 202 -8.44 1.58 -11.45
N GLY A 203 -9.65 2.07 -11.16
CA GLY A 203 -9.87 3.44 -10.69
C GLY A 203 -9.23 3.67 -9.32
N GLY A 204 -9.29 2.68 -8.42
CA GLY A 204 -8.60 2.71 -7.13
C GLY A 204 -7.08 2.79 -7.29
N GLN A 205 -6.52 2.01 -8.23
CA GLN A 205 -5.09 2.09 -8.58
C GLN A 205 -4.75 3.50 -9.09
N THR A 206 -5.62 4.08 -9.92
CA THR A 206 -5.45 5.43 -10.46
C THR A 206 -5.41 6.47 -9.34
N VAL A 207 -6.33 6.39 -8.38
CA VAL A 207 -6.38 7.29 -7.23
C VAL A 207 -5.14 7.16 -6.36
N GLN A 208 -4.72 5.93 -6.03
CA GLN A 208 -3.55 5.72 -5.17
C GLN A 208 -2.26 6.21 -5.84
N ARG A 209 -2.08 5.90 -7.12
CA ARG A 209 -0.93 6.39 -7.90
C ARG A 209 -0.95 7.91 -8.06
N TYR A 210 -2.12 8.50 -8.29
CA TYR A 210 -2.28 9.95 -8.36
C TYR A 210 -2.05 10.63 -7.01
N ALA A 211 -2.46 10.02 -5.90
CA ALA A 211 -2.09 10.48 -4.57
C ALA A 211 -0.57 10.43 -4.37
N ALA A 212 0.14 9.43 -4.91
CA ALA A 212 1.60 9.35 -4.75
C ALA A 212 2.37 10.47 -5.48
N ILE A 213 2.04 10.75 -6.74
CA ILE A 213 2.82 11.70 -7.57
C ILE A 213 2.07 12.96 -8.03
N GLY A 214 0.78 13.07 -7.71
CA GLY A 214 -0.04 14.25 -8.00
C GLY A 214 0.55 15.50 -7.37
N LYS A 215 0.49 16.62 -8.08
CA LYS A 215 1.04 17.90 -7.63
C LYS A 215 0.30 18.41 -6.38
N GLN A 216 1.02 19.18 -5.57
CA GLN A 216 0.39 20.03 -4.55
C GLN A 216 -0.24 21.22 -5.26
N LEU A 217 -1.57 21.19 -5.44
CA LEU A 217 -2.30 22.20 -6.20
C LEU A 217 -2.56 23.49 -5.41
N GLY A 218 -2.24 23.51 -4.11
CA GLY A 218 -2.48 24.68 -3.25
C GLY A 218 -3.96 25.01 -3.10
N THR A 219 -4.82 23.99 -3.07
CA THR A 219 -6.28 24.20 -3.01
C THR A 219 -6.71 24.85 -1.70
N THR A 220 -7.70 25.74 -1.78
CA THR A 220 -8.34 26.31 -0.58
C THR A 220 -9.30 25.33 0.07
N THR A 221 -9.86 24.43 -0.74
CA THR A 221 -10.75 23.35 -0.36
C THR A 221 -9.92 22.10 -0.07
N PRO A 222 -10.11 21.45 1.09
CA PRO A 222 -9.49 20.17 1.37
C PRO A 222 -9.84 19.11 0.32
N VAL A 223 -8.83 18.34 -0.09
CA VAL A 223 -8.96 17.22 -1.04
C VAL A 223 -8.68 15.91 -0.30
N SER A 224 -9.49 14.88 -0.56
CA SER A 224 -9.26 13.53 -0.04
C SER A 224 -9.33 12.49 -1.15
N TYR A 225 -8.62 11.38 -0.98
CA TYR A 225 -8.41 10.37 -2.00
C TYR A 225 -9.00 9.02 -1.53
N TRP A 226 -10.12 8.60 -2.10
CA TRP A 226 -10.78 7.33 -1.75
C TRP A 226 -10.31 6.20 -2.67
N VAL A 227 -9.65 5.19 -2.09
CA VAL A 227 -8.98 4.09 -2.80
C VAL A 227 -9.71 2.79 -2.49
N GLY A 228 -10.61 2.36 -3.40
CA GLY A 228 -11.38 1.13 -3.26
C GLY A 228 -10.76 -0.06 -4.01
N ASN A 229 -10.47 -1.15 -3.31
CA ASN A 229 -10.06 -2.46 -3.87
C ASN A 229 -9.10 -2.42 -5.08
N PRO A 230 -7.99 -1.67 -5.05
CA PRO A 230 -7.05 -1.67 -6.16
C PRO A 230 -6.40 -3.04 -6.31
N ASN A 231 -6.13 -3.46 -7.56
CA ASN A 231 -5.44 -4.72 -7.81
C ASN A 231 -3.96 -4.69 -7.42
N SER A 232 -3.34 -3.51 -7.51
CA SER A 232 -1.95 -3.26 -7.12
C SER A 232 -1.80 -1.83 -6.61
N TYR A 233 -0.71 -1.58 -5.91
CA TYR A 233 -0.33 -0.28 -5.39
C TYR A 233 0.99 0.13 -6.05
N VAL A 234 1.20 1.42 -6.31
CA VAL A 234 2.59 1.87 -6.51
C VAL A 234 3.29 1.84 -5.17
N TRP A 235 4.39 1.08 -5.10
CA TRP A 235 5.17 0.91 -3.89
C TRP A 235 6.10 2.10 -3.69
N LEU A 236 6.12 2.67 -2.48
CA LEU A 236 6.80 3.94 -2.20
C LEU A 236 8.27 3.77 -1.82
N SER A 237 8.76 2.54 -1.76
CA SER A 237 10.13 2.15 -1.48
C SER A 237 10.66 1.13 -2.50
N ALA A 238 11.94 0.75 -2.40
CA ALA A 238 12.53 -0.30 -3.24
C ALA A 238 12.43 -1.70 -2.62
N ASP A 239 12.24 -1.80 -1.31
CA ASP A 239 12.01 -3.08 -0.65
C ASP A 239 10.65 -3.69 -1.03
N ARG A 240 10.54 -5.00 -0.86
CA ARG A 240 9.31 -5.76 -1.08
C ARG A 240 9.14 -6.80 0.04
N PRO A 241 7.90 -7.05 0.48
CA PRO A 241 7.62 -8.04 1.51
C PRO A 241 7.86 -9.48 1.02
N LEU A 242 7.77 -9.71 -0.29
CA LEU A 242 7.95 -11.01 -0.92
C LEU A 242 9.05 -10.98 -1.97
N SER A 243 9.58 -12.17 -2.29
CA SER A 243 10.72 -12.37 -3.17
C SER A 243 10.55 -11.69 -4.52
N THR A 244 11.61 -10.99 -4.94
CA THR A 244 11.71 -10.31 -6.23
C THR A 244 12.54 -11.10 -7.25
N ALA A 245 13.08 -12.27 -6.86
CA ALA A 245 14.05 -13.03 -7.64
C ALA A 245 13.57 -13.40 -9.05
N SER A 246 12.27 -13.71 -9.20
CA SER A 246 11.65 -14.05 -10.49
C SER A 246 11.04 -12.85 -11.22
N CYS A 247 11.26 -11.62 -10.74
CA CYS A 247 10.62 -10.42 -11.26
C CYS A 247 11.60 -9.24 -11.34
N PRO A 248 12.52 -9.20 -12.32
CA PRO A 248 13.54 -8.14 -12.40
C PRO A 248 12.96 -6.73 -12.55
N GLY A 249 11.78 -6.60 -13.17
CA GLY A 249 11.06 -5.32 -13.33
C GLY A 249 10.06 -5.03 -12.21
N TYR A 250 10.17 -5.67 -11.03
CA TYR A 250 9.20 -5.49 -9.93
C TYR A 250 9.05 -4.04 -9.46
N ASP A 251 10.08 -3.24 -9.70
CA ASP A 251 10.18 -1.85 -9.28
C ASP A 251 9.96 -0.87 -10.43
N ASP A 252 9.72 -1.36 -11.65
CA ASP A 252 9.41 -0.50 -12.79
C ASP A 252 8.06 0.20 -12.57
N TYR A 253 7.91 1.41 -13.12
CA TYR A 253 6.62 2.09 -13.10
C TYR A 253 5.60 1.22 -13.86
N ARG A 254 4.51 0.78 -13.22
CA ARG A 254 3.67 1.56 -12.28
C ARG A 254 3.51 0.91 -10.90
N GLU A 255 4.33 -0.09 -10.61
CA GLU A 255 4.37 -0.83 -9.36
C GLU A 255 5.52 -0.35 -8.46
N GLY A 256 6.52 0.31 -9.03
CA GLY A 256 7.52 1.12 -8.32
C GLY A 256 7.83 2.42 -9.07
N TYR A 257 9.09 2.84 -9.07
CA TYR A 257 9.56 4.08 -9.71
C TYR A 257 10.81 3.92 -10.59
N ASN A 258 11.31 2.70 -10.78
CA ASN A 258 12.33 2.42 -11.79
C ASN A 258 11.75 2.61 -13.21
N ALA A 259 12.62 2.87 -14.18
CA ALA A 259 12.25 3.07 -15.59
C ALA A 259 11.11 4.10 -15.82
N PHE A 260 10.90 5.05 -14.89
CA PHE A 260 9.79 6.01 -14.97
C PHE A 260 9.84 6.85 -16.25
N VAL A 261 11.05 7.19 -16.72
CA VAL A 261 11.28 7.96 -17.95
C VAL A 261 10.92 7.20 -19.24
N ASP A 262 10.86 5.87 -19.18
CA ASP A 262 10.46 5.03 -20.31
C ASP A 262 8.93 4.92 -20.41
N TYR A 263 8.22 5.21 -19.31
CA TYR A 263 6.77 5.28 -19.31
C TYR A 263 6.30 6.56 -20.04
N PRO A 264 5.32 6.49 -20.97
CA PRO A 264 4.92 7.61 -21.81
C PRO A 264 4.07 8.65 -21.05
N MET A 265 4.70 9.35 -20.11
CA MET A 265 4.09 10.32 -19.20
C MET A 265 5.02 11.53 -19.04
N THR A 266 4.45 12.73 -19.16
CA THR A 266 5.19 13.99 -18.92
C THR A 266 4.88 14.63 -17.57
N TYR A 267 4.05 13.97 -16.77
CA TYR A 267 3.57 14.49 -15.50
C TYR A 267 4.46 14.03 -14.33
N ALA A 268 4.73 14.95 -13.40
CA ALA A 268 5.49 14.72 -12.16
C ALA A 268 6.91 14.15 -12.34
N THR A 269 7.51 14.27 -13.53
CA THR A 269 8.89 13.83 -13.80
C THR A 269 9.89 14.44 -12.81
N ASP A 270 9.70 15.72 -12.45
CA ASP A 270 10.60 16.43 -11.53
C ASP A 270 10.49 15.89 -10.09
N LEU A 271 9.27 15.56 -9.64
CA LEU A 271 9.05 14.96 -8.33
C LEU A 271 9.66 13.56 -8.24
N VAL A 272 9.47 12.74 -9.28
CA VAL A 272 10.04 11.39 -9.33
C VAL A 272 11.57 11.45 -9.43
N ALA A 273 12.11 12.38 -10.21
CA ALA A 273 13.56 12.65 -10.29
C ALA A 273 14.14 13.14 -8.96
N SER A 274 13.33 13.78 -8.10
CA SER A 274 13.72 14.19 -6.74
C SER A 274 13.77 13.01 -5.75
N GLY A 275 13.50 11.79 -6.21
CA GLY A 275 13.67 10.55 -5.44
C GLY A 275 12.46 10.13 -4.60
N ARG A 276 12.48 8.87 -4.15
CA ARG A 276 11.39 8.22 -3.42
C ARG A 276 11.00 8.93 -2.12
N SER A 277 11.96 9.51 -1.39
CA SER A 277 11.66 10.26 -0.16
C SER A 277 10.76 11.47 -0.44
N SER A 278 10.97 12.15 -1.57
CA SER A 278 10.13 13.27 -2.01
C SER A 278 8.73 12.81 -2.40
N ILE A 279 8.63 11.64 -3.06
CA ILE A 279 7.35 11.02 -3.40
C ILE A 279 6.59 10.62 -2.13
N LEU A 280 7.25 9.96 -1.17
CA LEU A 280 6.65 9.55 0.09
C LEU A 280 6.18 10.76 0.90
N ALA A 281 6.97 11.83 0.97
CA ALA A 281 6.55 13.08 1.62
C ALA A 281 5.33 13.70 0.91
N ASN A 282 5.28 13.67 -0.42
CA ASN A 282 4.12 14.12 -1.18
C ASN A 282 2.88 13.26 -0.92
N PHE A 283 3.04 11.94 -0.83
CA PHE A 283 1.96 11.01 -0.51
C PHE A 283 1.41 11.26 0.91
N ASN A 284 2.29 11.32 1.91
CA ASN A 284 1.93 11.52 3.32
C ASN A 284 1.35 12.90 3.63
N SER A 285 1.48 13.86 2.71
CA SER A 285 0.84 15.18 2.86
C SER A 285 -0.67 15.18 2.52
N LYS A 286 -1.19 14.07 1.99
CA LYS A 286 -2.57 13.95 1.47
C LYS A 286 -3.42 13.09 2.40
N ALA A 287 -4.74 13.30 2.34
CA ALA A 287 -5.71 12.49 3.08
C ALA A 287 -6.16 11.29 2.23
N VAL A 288 -5.63 10.09 2.49
CA VAL A 288 -5.95 8.87 1.76
C VAL A 288 -6.91 8.00 2.58
N ASN A 289 -8.09 7.73 2.00
CA ASN A 289 -9.11 6.87 2.59
C ASN A 289 -9.13 5.54 1.84
N TYR A 290 -8.58 4.50 2.43
CA TYR A 290 -8.60 3.15 1.87
C TYR A 290 -9.92 2.47 2.17
N ALA A 291 -10.49 1.79 1.18
CA ALA A 291 -11.63 0.93 1.36
C ALA A 291 -11.32 -0.48 0.83
N ARG A 292 -11.39 -1.47 1.72
CA ARG A 292 -11.11 -2.88 1.43
C ARG A 292 -12.37 -3.72 1.55
N GLY A 293 -12.70 -4.44 0.49
CA GLY A 293 -13.69 -5.50 0.47
C GLY A 293 -13.12 -6.75 1.14
N THR A 294 -13.70 -7.18 2.27
CA THR A 294 -13.17 -8.30 3.05
C THR A 294 -13.35 -9.66 2.36
N LEU A 295 -14.17 -9.73 1.30
CA LEU A 295 -14.39 -10.93 0.48
C LEU A 295 -13.68 -10.83 -0.89
N ASP A 296 -12.89 -9.78 -1.13
CA ASP A 296 -12.18 -9.57 -2.39
C ASP A 296 -10.81 -10.28 -2.38
N LEU A 297 -10.86 -11.61 -2.54
CA LEU A 297 -9.70 -12.49 -2.53
C LEU A 297 -9.13 -12.77 -3.93
N GLY A 298 -9.60 -12.05 -4.96
CA GLY A 298 -9.21 -12.25 -6.34
C GLY A 298 -7.84 -11.64 -6.69
N ASP A 299 -7.28 -12.10 -7.80
CA ASP A 299 -6.11 -11.49 -8.46
C ASP A 299 -6.34 -11.36 -9.96
N ASP A 300 -6.24 -10.14 -10.49
CA ASP A 300 -6.30 -9.84 -11.92
C ASP A 300 -4.96 -9.26 -12.43
N SER A 301 -3.85 -9.61 -11.78
CA SER A 301 -2.51 -9.12 -12.16
C SER A 301 -2.04 -9.74 -13.47
N SER A 302 -1.59 -8.88 -14.38
CA SER A 302 -1.03 -9.30 -15.68
C SER A 302 0.50 -9.29 -15.72
N SER A 303 1.17 -8.98 -14.60
CA SER A 303 2.63 -8.93 -14.47
C SER A 303 3.07 -9.55 -13.15
N CYS A 304 4.37 -9.85 -13.02
CA CYS A 304 4.91 -10.44 -11.80
C CYS A 304 5.00 -9.44 -10.62
N ALA A 305 5.07 -8.14 -10.89
CA ALA A 305 5.38 -7.11 -9.90
C ALA A 305 4.37 -7.06 -8.74
N PRO A 306 3.03 -7.11 -8.97
CA PRO A 306 2.06 -7.21 -7.88
C PRO A 306 2.27 -8.42 -6.97
N GLY A 307 2.77 -9.54 -7.51
CA GLY A 307 3.08 -10.76 -6.74
C GLY A 307 4.18 -10.55 -5.70
N THR A 308 5.07 -9.57 -5.90
CA THR A 308 6.11 -9.21 -4.90
C THR A 308 5.55 -8.46 -3.69
N THR A 309 4.28 -8.04 -3.76
CA THR A 309 3.58 -7.30 -2.70
C THR A 309 2.45 -8.10 -2.05
N GLY A 310 2.07 -9.25 -2.62
CA GLY A 310 1.03 -10.12 -2.08
C GLY A 310 0.38 -10.99 -3.16
N ALA A 311 -0.17 -12.13 -2.76
CA ALA A 311 -0.77 -13.11 -3.67
C ALA A 311 -2.09 -12.64 -4.31
N ASN A 312 -2.88 -11.82 -3.61
CA ASN A 312 -4.16 -11.30 -4.06
C ASN A 312 -4.38 -9.87 -3.54
N ARG A 313 -5.50 -9.24 -3.88
CA ARG A 313 -5.83 -7.88 -3.40
C ARG A 313 -5.77 -7.74 -1.89
N ASN A 314 -6.21 -8.78 -1.20
CA ASN A 314 -6.28 -8.82 0.25
C ASN A 314 -4.90 -8.70 0.90
N GLU A 315 -3.99 -9.58 0.49
CA GLU A 315 -2.62 -9.60 1.00
C GLU A 315 -1.83 -8.36 0.55
N ARG A 316 -2.05 -7.87 -0.67
CA ARG A 316 -1.41 -6.64 -1.17
C ARG A 316 -1.82 -5.41 -0.37
N PHE A 317 -3.10 -5.28 -0.05
CA PHE A 317 -3.57 -4.21 0.82
C PHE A 317 -2.91 -4.29 2.19
N PHE A 318 -2.93 -5.47 2.82
CA PHE A 318 -2.32 -5.68 4.13
C PHE A 318 -0.83 -5.30 4.13
N ASN A 319 -0.06 -5.83 3.19
CA ASN A 319 1.36 -5.55 3.09
C ASN A 319 1.63 -4.06 2.80
N PHE A 320 0.79 -3.40 1.99
CA PHE A 320 0.94 -1.98 1.71
C PHE A 320 0.73 -1.14 2.99
N ILE A 321 -0.33 -1.40 3.76
CA ILE A 321 -0.60 -0.70 5.02
C ILE A 321 0.47 -0.97 6.07
N LYS A 322 1.00 -2.20 6.12
CA LYS A 322 2.13 -2.56 6.99
C LYS A 322 3.39 -1.77 6.65
N ALA A 323 3.72 -1.61 5.37
CA ALA A 323 4.91 -0.88 4.92
C ALA A 323 4.73 0.64 5.00
N PHE A 324 3.53 1.13 4.71
CA PHE A 324 3.18 2.55 4.66
C PHE A 324 1.94 2.80 5.52
N PRO A 325 2.10 2.83 6.86
CA PRO A 325 0.97 2.96 7.76
C PRO A 325 0.22 4.28 7.54
N PRO A 326 -1.13 4.24 7.54
CA PRO A 326 -1.98 5.42 7.51
C PRO A 326 -1.54 6.44 8.55
N SER A 327 -1.27 7.66 8.11
CA SER A 327 -0.87 8.76 8.98
C SER A 327 -2.10 9.38 9.64
N CYS A 328 -2.13 9.36 10.98
CA CYS A 328 -3.18 10.01 11.76
C CYS A 328 -2.69 10.42 13.16
N PRO A 329 -1.80 11.43 13.28
CA PRO A 329 -1.35 11.90 14.60
C PRO A 329 -2.50 12.51 15.43
N ASP A 330 -3.52 13.08 14.77
CA ASP A 330 -4.75 13.59 15.39
C ASP A 330 -5.94 13.34 14.42
N PRO A 331 -6.86 12.42 14.72
CA PRO A 331 -8.03 12.12 13.88
C PRO A 331 -9.00 13.29 13.64
N SER A 332 -8.87 14.37 14.43
CA SER A 332 -9.64 15.60 14.27
C SER A 332 -8.96 16.63 13.36
N SER A 333 -7.69 16.41 12.97
CA SER A 333 -6.97 17.31 12.09
C SER A 333 -7.40 17.16 10.64
N ARG A 334 -7.12 18.18 9.82
CA ARG A 334 -7.20 18.02 8.36
C ARG A 334 -6.08 17.04 7.95
N ASN A 335 -6.33 16.24 6.90
CA ASN A 335 -5.36 15.30 6.32
C ASN A 335 -5.06 14.02 7.11
N CYS A 336 -6.08 13.39 7.71
CA CYS A 336 -5.96 12.03 8.23
C CYS A 336 -6.21 11.00 7.13
N ASP A 337 -5.38 9.96 7.14
CA ASP A 337 -5.66 8.73 6.42
C ASP A 337 -6.70 7.89 7.17
N THR A 338 -7.48 7.10 6.44
CA THR A 338 -8.47 6.18 7.01
C THR A 338 -8.41 4.83 6.33
N VAL A 339 -8.78 3.77 7.05
CA VAL A 339 -8.94 2.41 6.53
C VAL A 339 -10.33 1.93 6.86
N ASP A 340 -11.11 1.65 5.83
CA ASP A 340 -12.49 1.20 5.92
C ASP A 340 -12.61 -0.24 5.41
N PHE A 341 -13.18 -1.13 6.24
CA PHE A 341 -13.49 -2.50 5.87
C PHE A 341 -14.96 -2.63 5.46
N VAL A 342 -15.20 -3.24 4.30
CA VAL A 342 -16.53 -3.42 3.73
C VAL A 342 -16.76 -4.90 3.49
N VAL A 343 -17.87 -5.43 4.00
CA VAL A 343 -18.27 -6.82 3.72
C VAL A 343 -18.78 -6.92 2.29
N SER A 344 -17.86 -7.09 1.35
CA SER A 344 -18.10 -7.12 -0.08
C SER A 344 -16.96 -7.83 -0.80
N GLY A 345 -17.26 -8.43 -1.95
CA GLY A 345 -16.25 -8.84 -2.93
C GLY A 345 -15.76 -7.67 -3.77
N HIS A 346 -15.34 -7.94 -5.01
CA HIS A 346 -14.87 -6.95 -5.98
C HIS A 346 -16.00 -6.13 -6.64
N ASP A 347 -16.92 -5.60 -5.83
CA ASP A 347 -18.13 -4.89 -6.29
C ASP A 347 -18.05 -3.40 -5.95
N GLY A 348 -17.85 -2.56 -6.97
CA GLY A 348 -17.76 -1.11 -6.79
C GLY A 348 -19.04 -0.46 -6.26
N GLY A 349 -20.22 -0.97 -6.64
CA GLY A 349 -21.50 -0.44 -6.19
C GLY A 349 -21.73 -0.71 -4.71
N ALA A 350 -21.49 -1.95 -4.26
CA ALA A 350 -21.55 -2.33 -2.85
C ALA A 350 -20.55 -1.53 -2.00
N MET A 351 -19.32 -1.37 -2.49
CA MET A 351 -18.29 -0.57 -1.80
C MET A 351 -18.72 0.88 -1.60
N MET A 352 -19.30 1.54 -2.63
CA MET A 352 -19.78 2.92 -2.55
C MET A 352 -21.03 3.06 -1.67
N ALA A 353 -21.96 2.11 -1.76
CA ALA A 353 -23.22 2.12 -1.02
C ALA A 353 -23.05 1.76 0.47
N SER A 354 -21.96 1.08 0.83
CA SER A 354 -21.64 0.75 2.22
C SER A 354 -21.63 1.99 3.12
N LYS A 355 -21.91 1.81 4.42
CA LYS A 355 -21.90 2.93 5.38
C LYS A 355 -20.55 3.67 5.41
N ALA A 356 -19.46 2.94 5.28
CA ALA A 356 -18.11 3.50 5.20
C ALA A 356 -17.88 4.26 3.89
N GLY A 357 -18.24 3.66 2.74
CA GLY A 357 -18.21 4.33 1.44
C GLY A 357 -19.00 5.64 1.45
N GLN A 358 -20.25 5.61 1.90
CA GLN A 358 -21.10 6.81 2.03
C GLN A 358 -20.46 7.90 2.90
N ALA A 359 -19.69 7.53 3.91
CA ALA A 359 -19.07 8.50 4.78
C ALA A 359 -17.95 9.28 4.11
N ARG A 360 -17.00 8.56 3.50
CA ARG A 360 -15.87 9.18 2.81
C ARG A 360 -16.32 9.93 1.57
N LEU A 361 -17.26 9.34 0.83
CA LEU A 361 -17.76 9.90 -0.42
C LEU A 361 -18.68 11.11 -0.17
N PHE A 362 -19.56 11.08 0.85
CA PHE A 362 -20.64 12.07 0.98
C PHE A 362 -20.73 12.83 2.31
N LYS A 363 -20.35 12.25 3.44
CA LYS A 363 -20.65 12.82 4.79
C LYS A 363 -19.49 13.61 5.40
N ASP A 364 -18.26 13.13 5.28
CA ASP A 364 -17.10 13.69 6.00
C ASP A 364 -16.85 15.16 5.63
N ASN A 365 -16.73 16.05 6.62
CA ASN A 365 -16.52 17.49 6.40
C ASN A 365 -17.58 18.15 5.47
N PHE A 366 -18.78 17.57 5.34
CA PHE A 366 -19.85 18.14 4.51
C PHE A 366 -20.23 19.57 4.95
N TYR A 367 -20.15 19.83 6.25
CA TYR A 367 -20.47 21.13 6.87
C TYR A 367 -19.28 22.10 6.97
N GLY A 368 -18.07 21.71 6.52
CA GLY A 368 -16.87 22.56 6.59
C GLY A 368 -16.28 22.72 8.00
N ASN A 369 -16.80 21.98 8.97
CA ASN A 369 -16.36 22.01 10.37
C ASN A 369 -15.26 21.00 10.70
N GLY A 370 -14.72 20.29 9.69
CA GLY A 370 -13.71 19.25 9.87
C GLY A 370 -14.23 17.93 10.43
N SER A 371 -15.51 17.81 10.78
CA SER A 371 -16.06 16.58 11.37
C SER A 371 -15.97 15.41 10.40
N ARG A 372 -15.40 14.30 10.84
CA ARG A 372 -15.36 13.03 10.10
C ARG A 372 -16.05 11.97 10.91
N ALA A 373 -16.78 11.08 10.24
CA ALA A 373 -17.39 9.96 10.92
C ALA A 373 -16.28 8.96 11.29
N TYR A 374 -16.02 8.91 12.59
CA TYR A 374 -14.95 8.15 13.22
C TYR A 374 -15.29 6.66 13.33
N ASP A 375 -16.58 6.33 13.43
CA ASP A 375 -17.06 4.99 13.76
C ASP A 375 -17.79 4.31 12.59
N PHE A 376 -17.04 4.07 11.51
CA PHE A 376 -17.32 2.89 10.68
C PHE A 376 -16.49 1.69 11.09
N GLY A 377 -16.11 1.67 12.36
CA GLY A 377 -15.13 0.74 12.85
C GLY A 377 -13.72 1.23 12.68
N TYR A 378 -13.32 2.04 13.62
CA TYR A 378 -11.94 2.29 13.92
C TYR A 378 -11.66 1.80 15.35
N PRO A 379 -11.07 0.61 15.53
CA PRO A 379 -10.95 -0.46 14.55
C PRO A 379 -12.21 -1.35 14.53
N ARG A 380 -12.88 -1.56 13.38
CA ARG A 380 -13.73 -2.74 13.20
C ARG A 380 -12.82 -3.85 12.71
N GLN A 381 -12.29 -4.59 13.67
CA GLN A 381 -11.86 -5.95 13.45
C GLN A 381 -13.11 -6.78 13.08
N GLN A 382 -13.10 -7.41 11.91
CA GLN A 382 -13.71 -8.74 11.85
C GLN A 382 -12.84 -9.66 12.72
N LEU A 383 -13.41 -10.74 13.25
CA LEU A 383 -12.57 -11.83 13.75
C LEU A 383 -11.74 -12.36 12.55
N GLY A 384 -10.58 -11.79 12.30
CA GLY A 384 -9.74 -12.09 11.13
C GLY A 384 -8.61 -11.10 10.91
N ASP A 385 -8.86 -9.84 11.24
CA ASP A 385 -8.09 -8.75 10.68
C ASP A 385 -7.31 -8.01 11.76
N ASP A 386 -6.04 -7.78 11.47
CA ASP A 386 -5.19 -6.87 12.21
C ASP A 386 -5.08 -5.53 11.44
N PRO A 387 -5.76 -4.46 11.91
CA PRO A 387 -5.67 -3.12 11.32
C PRO A 387 -4.39 -2.36 11.72
N TYR A 388 -3.57 -2.92 12.61
CA TYR A 388 -2.28 -2.40 13.05
C TYR A 388 -1.35 -3.57 13.33
N PRO A 389 -0.51 -4.05 12.38
CA PRO A 389 0.44 -5.14 12.63
C PRO A 389 1.40 -4.77 13.77
N ASP A 390 0.93 -5.00 14.99
CA ASP A 390 1.67 -4.98 16.24
C ASP A 390 1.94 -6.45 16.54
N PRO A 391 3.18 -6.91 16.43
CA PRO A 391 3.55 -8.29 16.74
C PRO A 391 3.24 -8.71 18.19
N ASN A 392 2.81 -7.78 19.05
CA ASN A 392 2.34 -8.03 20.42
C ASN A 392 0.82 -8.13 20.56
N LEU A 393 0.02 -7.72 19.57
CA LEU A 393 -1.45 -7.81 19.58
C LEU A 393 -1.91 -9.04 18.79
N ASN A 394 -1.44 -10.19 19.24
CA ASN A 394 -1.76 -11.49 18.67
C ASN A 394 -3.17 -11.92 19.11
N SER A 395 -4.24 -11.35 18.52
CA SER A 395 -5.51 -12.08 18.38
C SER A 395 -6.58 -11.34 17.57
N SER A 396 -6.89 -11.81 16.37
CA SER A 396 -8.27 -12.15 15.99
C SER A 396 -8.30 -12.64 14.55
N SER A 397 -8.38 -13.96 14.37
CA SER A 397 -9.16 -14.65 13.33
C SER A 397 -10.19 -15.52 14.04
N SER A 398 -11.37 -15.74 13.44
CA SER A 398 -12.43 -16.60 14.01
C SER A 398 -12.03 -18.04 14.24
N GLU A 399 -10.79 -18.38 13.93
CA GLU A 399 -10.16 -19.66 14.22
C GLU A 399 -8.73 -19.46 14.72
N ILE A 400 -8.47 -18.47 15.60
CA ILE A 400 -7.23 -18.55 16.37
C ILE A 400 -7.37 -19.78 17.25
N ASN A 401 -6.66 -20.78 16.78
CA ASN A 401 -6.32 -21.97 17.47
C ASN A 401 -5.46 -21.61 18.68
N ASN A 402 -6.14 -21.19 19.76
CA ASN A 402 -5.56 -20.93 21.07
C ASN A 402 -5.16 -22.23 21.78
N ASN A 403 -5.23 -23.38 21.10
CA ASN A 403 -4.75 -24.62 21.68
C ASN A 403 -3.24 -24.53 21.84
N THR A 404 -2.79 -25.04 22.98
CA THR A 404 -1.38 -25.35 23.18
C THR A 404 -1.14 -26.77 22.68
N TYR A 405 -0.28 -26.88 21.69
CA TYR A 405 0.13 -28.12 21.07
C TYR A 405 1.36 -28.72 21.74
N ALA A 406 1.74 -29.92 21.31
CA ALA A 406 2.96 -30.59 21.75
C ALA A 406 4.18 -29.66 21.64
N GLY A 407 5.09 -29.76 22.62
CA GLY A 407 6.24 -28.85 22.71
C GLY A 407 5.90 -27.44 23.19
N ASN A 408 4.71 -27.21 23.76
CA ASN A 408 4.21 -25.89 24.18
C ASN A 408 4.08 -24.90 23.00
N MET A 409 3.77 -25.42 21.82
CA MET A 409 3.62 -24.59 20.62
C MET A 409 2.21 -24.00 20.54
N THR A 410 2.10 -22.73 20.20
CA THR A 410 0.83 -22.05 19.89
C THR A 410 0.88 -21.50 18.47
N TYR A 411 -0.27 -21.20 17.87
CA TYR A 411 -0.32 -20.57 16.56
C TYR A 411 0.32 -19.17 16.59
N TYR A 412 1.16 -18.87 15.59
CA TYR A 412 1.93 -17.62 15.43
C TYR A 412 1.66 -16.92 14.08
N GLY A 413 0.50 -17.21 13.47
CA GLY A 413 0.04 -16.57 12.24
C GLY A 413 0.45 -17.29 10.96
N CYS A 414 0.02 -16.71 9.84
CA CYS A 414 0.38 -17.15 8.50
C CYS A 414 1.69 -16.49 8.03
N TRP A 415 2.63 -17.30 7.56
CA TRP A 415 3.94 -16.85 7.09
C TRP A 415 4.15 -17.20 5.62
N SER A 416 4.79 -16.33 4.86
CA SER A 416 5.26 -16.66 3.51
C SER A 416 6.24 -17.83 3.60
N ASP A 417 6.14 -18.80 2.70
CA ASP A 417 7.27 -19.66 2.37
C ASP A 417 7.88 -19.19 1.06
N GLN A 418 9.14 -18.79 1.09
CA GLN A 418 9.84 -18.22 -0.06
C GLN A 418 11.27 -18.72 -0.13
N SER A 419 12.05 -18.31 -1.13
CA SER A 419 13.44 -18.76 -1.27
C SER A 419 14.41 -17.74 -0.64
N PRO A 420 15.35 -18.16 0.23
CA PRO A 420 15.48 -19.53 0.78
C PRO A 420 14.33 -19.89 1.73
N ARG A 421 14.05 -21.20 1.85
CA ARG A 421 12.85 -21.74 2.52
C ARG A 421 12.73 -21.19 3.94
N THR A 422 11.50 -20.89 4.34
CA THR A 422 11.23 -20.30 5.67
C THR A 422 11.51 -21.28 6.80
N ILE A 423 11.27 -22.58 6.59
CA ILE A 423 11.67 -23.67 7.49
C ILE A 423 12.27 -24.80 6.65
N ASP A 424 13.57 -25.05 6.79
CA ASP A 424 14.31 -25.93 5.85
C ASP A 424 14.01 -27.43 5.99
N TYR A 425 13.70 -27.91 7.20
CA TYR A 425 13.54 -29.34 7.45
C TYR A 425 12.07 -29.77 7.32
N MET A 426 11.73 -30.38 6.17
CA MET A 426 10.46 -31.08 5.98
C MET A 426 10.49 -32.42 6.72
N ALA A 427 9.68 -32.56 7.78
CA ALA A 427 9.57 -33.79 8.55
C ALA A 427 8.80 -34.87 7.80
N TYR A 428 7.74 -34.51 7.07
CA TYR A 428 6.97 -35.40 6.19
C TYR A 428 6.01 -34.64 5.25
N ASP A 429 5.46 -35.36 4.27
CA ASP A 429 4.31 -34.97 3.44
C ASP A 429 3.26 -36.10 3.48
N SER A 430 2.03 -35.84 3.96
CA SER A 430 1.03 -36.89 4.19
C SER A 430 -0.42 -36.41 4.15
N ASN A 431 -1.30 -37.22 3.52
CA ASN A 431 -2.76 -37.02 3.55
C ASN A 431 -3.42 -37.29 4.91
N SER A 432 -2.63 -37.70 5.92
CA SER A 432 -3.11 -37.84 7.30
C SER A 432 -2.61 -36.70 8.20
N ASN A 433 -2.16 -35.61 7.60
CA ASN A 433 -1.63 -34.46 8.35
C ASN A 433 -2.75 -33.73 9.12
N THR A 434 -2.42 -33.34 10.35
CA THR A 434 -3.21 -32.45 11.23
C THR A 434 -2.23 -31.53 11.96
N VAL A 435 -2.73 -30.48 12.60
CA VAL A 435 -1.92 -29.58 13.43
C VAL A 435 -1.26 -30.35 14.57
N GLU A 436 -1.99 -31.24 15.26
CA GLU A 436 -1.47 -32.06 16.35
C GLU A 436 -0.34 -32.96 15.87
N LYS A 437 -0.51 -33.61 14.71
CA LYS A 437 0.48 -34.54 14.19
C LYS A 437 1.79 -33.83 13.86
N CYS A 438 1.71 -32.65 13.24
CA CYS A 438 2.91 -31.92 12.85
C CYS A 438 3.64 -31.36 14.07
N THR A 439 2.93 -30.67 14.97
CA THR A 439 3.51 -30.13 16.21
C THR A 439 4.10 -31.22 17.10
N GLN A 440 3.44 -32.37 17.24
CA GLN A 440 3.99 -33.53 17.96
C GLN A 440 5.27 -34.05 17.32
N THR A 441 5.29 -34.20 16.00
CA THR A 441 6.47 -34.68 15.27
C THR A 441 7.66 -33.73 15.45
N CYS A 442 7.43 -32.42 15.41
CA CYS A 442 8.48 -31.43 15.62
C CYS A 442 8.98 -31.43 17.07
N ALA A 443 8.07 -31.48 18.05
CA ALA A 443 8.41 -31.56 19.46
C ALA A 443 9.22 -32.83 19.79
N ASP A 444 8.82 -34.00 19.28
CA ASP A 444 9.53 -35.27 19.47
C ASP A 444 10.96 -35.25 18.90
N LYS A 445 11.18 -34.42 17.88
CA LYS A 445 12.50 -34.19 17.26
C LYS A 445 13.28 -33.06 17.93
N GLY A 446 12.73 -32.41 18.96
CA GLY A 446 13.38 -31.34 19.71
C GLY A 446 13.34 -29.96 19.04
N TYR A 447 12.45 -29.75 18.06
CA TYR A 447 12.25 -28.45 17.42
C TYR A 447 11.22 -27.61 18.19
N SER A 448 11.43 -26.29 18.25
CA SER A 448 10.52 -25.33 18.88
C SER A 448 9.50 -24.73 17.92
N ILE A 449 9.64 -24.96 16.62
CA ILE A 449 8.77 -24.44 15.57
C ILE A 449 8.27 -25.58 14.70
N ALA A 450 6.97 -25.55 14.38
CA ALA A 450 6.33 -26.35 13.35
C ALA A 450 5.65 -25.42 12.34
N GLY A 451 5.87 -25.64 11.04
CA GLY A 451 5.16 -24.96 9.97
C GLY A 451 4.45 -25.97 9.09
N ILE A 452 3.23 -25.65 8.68
CA ILE A 452 2.42 -26.54 7.85
C ILE A 452 2.10 -25.85 6.53
N GLU A 453 2.42 -26.49 5.41
CA GLU A 453 2.21 -25.99 4.04
C GLU A 453 1.33 -26.96 3.24
N PHE A 454 0.59 -26.44 2.24
CA PHE A 454 -0.18 -27.23 1.28
C PHE A 454 -1.17 -28.26 1.90
N GLY A 455 -1.57 -28.10 3.15
CA GLY A 455 -2.40 -29.06 3.86
C GLY A 455 -1.60 -30.26 4.40
N SER A 456 -0.75 -30.88 3.57
CA SER A 456 -0.14 -32.18 3.85
C SER A 456 1.30 -32.13 4.36
N GLN A 457 2.01 -31.00 4.21
CA GLN A 457 3.44 -30.90 4.46
C GLN A 457 3.74 -30.33 5.83
N CYS A 458 4.60 -31.01 6.59
CA CYS A 458 5.04 -30.58 7.91
C CYS A 458 6.53 -30.25 7.90
N PHE A 459 6.88 -29.06 8.38
CA PHE A 459 8.23 -28.56 8.51
C PHE A 459 8.56 -28.27 9.96
N CYS A 460 9.78 -28.57 10.41
CA CYS A 460 10.22 -28.31 11.77
C CYS A 460 11.50 -27.46 11.79
N GLY A 461 11.60 -26.54 12.74
CA GLY A 461 12.76 -25.67 12.87
C GLY A 461 12.90 -25.08 14.27
N ASN A 462 13.97 -24.30 14.48
CA ASN A 462 14.19 -23.52 15.70
C ASN A 462 14.30 -22.01 15.42
N ALA A 463 14.36 -21.64 14.14
CA ALA A 463 14.35 -20.28 13.64
C ALA A 463 13.73 -20.28 12.24
N LEU A 464 13.25 -19.11 11.81
CA LEU A 464 12.73 -18.88 10.47
C LEU A 464 13.85 -18.33 9.56
N GLY A 465 13.80 -18.68 8.28
CA GLY A 465 14.67 -18.10 7.26
C GLY A 465 14.56 -16.57 7.20
N TYR A 466 15.61 -15.88 6.77
CA TYR A 466 15.64 -14.40 6.78
C TYR A 466 14.63 -13.75 5.82
N ALA A 467 14.18 -14.49 4.82
CA ALA A 467 13.13 -14.06 3.90
C ALA A 467 11.73 -14.33 4.48
N ALA A 468 11.59 -14.87 5.69
CA ALA A 468 10.28 -15.16 6.28
C ALA A 468 9.53 -13.85 6.56
N THR A 469 8.37 -13.70 5.93
CA THR A 469 7.48 -12.55 6.13
C THR A 469 6.15 -13.06 6.66
N GLN A 470 5.73 -12.55 7.82
CA GLN A 470 4.36 -12.74 8.28
C GLN A 470 3.41 -11.99 7.34
N VAL A 471 2.46 -12.73 6.78
CA VAL A 471 1.43 -12.23 5.85
C VAL A 471 0.06 -12.27 6.52
N ILE A 472 -0.98 -11.86 5.79
CA ILE A 472 -2.34 -11.94 6.29
C ILE A 472 -2.77 -13.40 6.55
N ASP A 473 -3.47 -13.64 7.67
CA ASP A 473 -3.91 -14.97 8.07
C ASP A 473 -4.79 -15.66 7.03
N SER A 474 -5.64 -14.88 6.34
CA SER A 474 -6.45 -15.39 5.23
C SER A 474 -5.62 -15.87 4.01
N SER A 475 -4.29 -15.76 4.02
CA SER A 475 -3.46 -16.42 2.99
C SER A 475 -3.21 -17.90 3.32
N CYS A 476 -3.45 -18.32 4.55
CA CYS A 476 -3.46 -19.71 4.99
C CYS A 476 -4.91 -20.17 5.09
N GLN A 477 -5.43 -20.82 4.05
CA GLN A 477 -6.83 -21.27 3.98
C GLN A 477 -6.96 -22.75 3.61
N THR A 478 -5.86 -23.48 3.42
CA THR A 478 -5.90 -24.89 3.03
C THR A 478 -6.27 -25.75 4.23
N PRO A 479 -7.40 -26.49 4.21
CA PRO A 479 -7.75 -27.39 5.30
C PRO A 479 -6.76 -28.54 5.42
N CYS A 480 -6.55 -29.04 6.63
CA CYS A 480 -5.75 -30.24 6.85
C CYS A 480 -6.46 -31.47 6.27
N PRO A 481 -5.76 -32.36 5.53
CA PRO A 481 -6.39 -33.56 4.95
C PRO A 481 -6.77 -34.61 6.00
N GLY A 482 -6.09 -34.63 7.16
CA GLY A 482 -6.42 -35.48 8.30
C GLY A 482 -7.51 -34.92 9.21
N ASN A 483 -7.78 -33.60 9.15
CA ASN A 483 -8.87 -32.94 9.87
C ASN A 483 -9.30 -31.65 9.13
N SER A 484 -10.42 -31.69 8.41
CA SER A 484 -10.88 -30.55 7.61
C SER A 484 -11.37 -29.35 8.42
N SER A 485 -11.48 -29.47 9.75
CA SER A 485 -11.80 -28.35 10.65
C SER A 485 -10.57 -27.56 11.08
N GLU A 486 -9.38 -27.97 10.67
CA GLU A 486 -8.12 -27.26 10.93
C GLU A 486 -7.55 -26.66 9.64
N ILE A 487 -6.82 -25.56 9.79
CA ILE A 487 -6.08 -24.89 8.71
C ILE A 487 -4.62 -25.31 8.74
N CYS A 488 -4.12 -25.81 7.61
CA CYS A 488 -2.78 -26.35 7.40
C CYS A 488 -2.05 -25.59 6.27
N GLY A 489 -1.97 -24.27 6.39
CA GLY A 489 -1.22 -23.41 5.49
C GLY A 489 -1.93 -23.07 4.18
N GLY A 490 -1.14 -22.94 3.12
CA GLY A 490 -1.54 -22.58 1.76
C GLY A 490 -0.39 -22.81 0.80
N GLY A 491 -0.56 -22.50 -0.49
CA GLY A 491 0.55 -22.57 -1.44
C GLY A 491 1.58 -21.49 -1.18
N ASN A 492 2.83 -21.84 -0.87
CA ASN A 492 3.87 -20.92 -0.40
C ASN A 492 3.47 -20.18 0.88
N ARG A 493 2.63 -20.78 1.73
CA ARG A 493 2.09 -20.17 2.96
C ARG A 493 2.10 -21.20 4.09
N LEU A 494 2.80 -20.87 5.17
CA LEU A 494 2.95 -21.71 6.35
C LEU A 494 2.00 -21.24 7.45
N SER A 495 1.11 -22.13 7.90
CA SER A 495 0.51 -21.97 9.24
C SER A 495 1.59 -22.29 10.26
N LEU A 496 2.04 -21.27 11.00
CA LEU A 496 3.17 -21.37 11.90
C LEU A 496 2.73 -21.64 13.34
N PHE A 497 3.39 -22.59 14.00
CA PHE A 497 3.25 -22.87 15.42
C PHE A 497 4.62 -22.81 16.08
N SER A 498 4.73 -22.13 17.21
CA SER A 498 6.03 -21.93 17.89
C SER A 498 5.87 -21.94 19.39
N ASN A 499 6.90 -22.42 20.09
CA ASN A 499 7.04 -22.29 21.55
C ASN A 499 7.72 -20.96 21.88
N GLY A 500 6.92 -19.90 22.02
CA GLY A 500 7.39 -18.54 22.16
C GLY A 500 7.60 -17.82 20.82
N GLN A 501 8.01 -16.55 20.89
CA GLN A 501 8.19 -15.71 19.71
C GLN A 501 9.22 -16.34 18.74
N PRO A 502 8.84 -16.63 17.49
CA PRO A 502 9.74 -17.24 16.53
C PRO A 502 10.90 -16.29 16.20
N VAL A 503 12.12 -16.80 16.25
CA VAL A 503 13.32 -16.05 15.87
C VAL A 503 13.44 -16.07 14.35
N VAL A 504 13.45 -14.89 13.71
CA VAL A 504 13.76 -14.75 12.29
C VAL A 504 15.27 -14.51 12.15
N ASN A 505 15.94 -15.32 11.35
CA ASN A 505 17.36 -15.14 11.07
C ASN A 505 17.60 -13.77 10.41
N GLY A 506 18.67 -13.09 10.79
CA GLY A 506 19.06 -11.83 10.14
C GLY A 506 19.36 -12.05 8.65
N GLN A 507 19.12 -11.02 7.82
CA GLN A 507 19.51 -11.08 6.41
C GLN A 507 21.02 -11.29 6.30
N PRO A 508 21.49 -12.28 5.51
CA PRO A 508 22.91 -12.50 5.32
C PRO A 508 23.56 -11.28 4.70
N GLY A 509 24.80 -11.01 5.11
CA GLY A 509 25.56 -9.85 4.68
C GLY A 509 26.93 -10.21 4.12
N THR A 510 27.56 -9.22 3.49
CA THR A 510 29.00 -9.20 3.24
C THR A 510 29.62 -8.17 4.19
N PRO A 511 30.10 -8.57 5.38
CA PRO A 511 30.72 -7.63 6.32
C PRO A 511 31.81 -6.81 5.63
N GLU A 512 31.88 -5.50 5.89
CA GLU A 512 32.87 -4.64 5.23
C GLU A 512 34.31 -5.08 5.55
N THR A 513 34.54 -5.65 6.74
CA THR A 513 35.85 -6.16 7.16
C THR A 513 35.73 -7.52 7.83
N ILE A 514 36.71 -8.38 7.56
CA ILE A 514 36.91 -9.69 8.20
C ILE A 514 38.41 -9.84 8.47
N GLY A 515 38.79 -9.81 9.75
CA GLY A 515 40.20 -9.79 10.16
C GLY A 515 40.97 -8.63 9.51
N ALA A 516 42.06 -8.94 8.80
CA ALA A 516 42.90 -7.95 8.10
C ALA A 516 42.44 -7.64 6.66
N PHE A 517 41.27 -8.13 6.25
CA PHE A 517 40.79 -7.95 4.89
C PHE A 517 39.49 -7.14 4.87
N THR A 518 39.34 -6.35 3.81
CA THR A 518 38.15 -5.54 3.53
C THR A 518 37.44 -6.09 2.31
N TYR A 519 36.10 -6.12 2.34
CA TYR A 519 35.30 -6.58 1.21
C TYR A 519 35.62 -5.73 -0.03
N LEU A 520 35.98 -6.39 -1.13
CA LEU A 520 36.34 -5.72 -2.35
C LEU A 520 35.14 -5.62 -3.28
N ASN A 521 34.61 -6.75 -3.75
CA ASN A 521 33.45 -6.87 -4.65
C ASN A 521 33.09 -8.35 -4.88
N CYS A 522 31.96 -8.61 -5.53
CA CYS A 522 31.66 -9.91 -6.14
C CYS A 522 32.40 -10.02 -7.49
N TYR A 523 33.17 -11.10 -7.70
CA TYR A 523 33.95 -11.33 -8.92
C TYR A 523 33.51 -12.58 -9.67
N THR A 524 33.59 -12.57 -10.99
CA THR A 524 33.52 -13.80 -11.79
C THR A 524 34.79 -14.63 -11.65
N GLU A 525 34.68 -15.92 -11.99
CA GLU A 525 35.85 -16.73 -12.29
C GLU A 525 36.67 -16.16 -13.48
N GLY A 526 37.93 -16.60 -13.59
CA GLY A 526 38.82 -16.23 -14.68
C GLY A 526 38.44 -16.89 -16.01
N SER A 527 38.77 -16.24 -17.13
CA SER A 527 38.50 -16.75 -18.49
C SER A 527 39.26 -18.04 -18.84
N SER A 528 40.31 -18.37 -18.09
CA SER A 528 41.11 -19.59 -18.26
C SER A 528 41.52 -20.20 -16.92
N GLY A 529 40.61 -20.29 -15.95
CA GLY A 529 40.85 -20.93 -14.65
C GLY A 529 40.39 -20.08 -13.46
N ARG A 530 40.98 -20.34 -12.29
CA ARG A 530 40.55 -19.71 -11.03
C ARG A 530 40.84 -18.20 -11.00
N ALA A 531 39.90 -17.41 -10.51
CA ALA A 531 40.10 -16.00 -10.18
C ALA A 531 41.18 -15.83 -9.10
N LEU A 532 41.24 -16.74 -8.13
CA LEU A 532 42.30 -16.84 -7.12
C LEU A 532 42.88 -18.26 -7.14
N GLY A 533 44.08 -18.40 -7.68
CA GLY A 533 44.66 -19.71 -7.98
C GLY A 533 45.83 -20.16 -7.09
N ALA A 534 46.20 -19.40 -6.05
CA ALA A 534 47.43 -19.67 -5.32
C ALA A 534 47.29 -20.75 -4.22
N LYS A 535 46.14 -20.80 -3.55
CA LYS A 535 45.83 -21.74 -2.47
C LYS A 535 44.31 -21.88 -2.38
N GLY A 536 43.79 -23.05 -1.99
CA GLY A 536 42.36 -23.21 -1.74
C GLY A 536 42.03 -24.36 -0.80
N THR A 537 40.80 -24.41 -0.32
CA THR A 537 40.23 -25.48 0.53
C THR A 537 38.71 -25.46 0.41
N SER A 538 38.05 -26.56 0.76
CA SER A 538 36.60 -26.65 0.80
C SER A 538 36.10 -27.55 1.93
N GLY A 539 34.91 -27.25 2.45
CA GLY A 539 34.27 -28.01 3.52
C GLY A 539 33.12 -27.27 4.18
N SER A 540 32.36 -27.98 5.03
CA SER A 540 31.22 -27.40 5.75
C SER A 540 31.61 -26.38 6.82
N PHE A 541 32.90 -26.30 7.16
CA PHE A 541 33.48 -25.35 8.12
C PHE A 541 33.90 -24.02 7.48
N VAL A 542 33.65 -23.82 6.18
CA VAL A 542 34.07 -22.61 5.48
C VAL A 542 33.04 -21.49 5.71
N ASP A 543 33.52 -20.42 6.33
CA ASP A 543 32.94 -19.09 6.39
C ASP A 543 33.99 -18.02 6.05
N LEU A 544 33.64 -16.73 6.15
CA LEU A 544 34.58 -15.66 5.83
C LEU A 544 35.72 -15.57 6.86
N ASP A 545 35.43 -15.77 8.16
CA ASP A 545 36.44 -15.73 9.22
C ASP A 545 37.48 -16.83 9.07
N TYR A 546 37.03 -18.05 8.80
CA TYR A 546 37.89 -19.18 8.44
C TYR A 546 38.72 -18.86 7.21
N CYS A 547 38.10 -18.32 6.15
CA CYS A 547 38.82 -18.06 4.91
C CYS A 547 39.86 -16.92 5.05
N ALA A 548 39.55 -15.86 5.80
CA ALA A 548 40.48 -14.79 6.13
C ALA A 548 41.68 -15.30 6.93
N ASN A 549 41.45 -16.17 7.92
CA ASN A 549 42.51 -16.82 8.69
C ASN A 549 43.33 -17.77 7.81
N TYR A 550 42.67 -18.60 6.99
CA TYR A 550 43.33 -19.56 6.10
C TYR A 550 44.21 -18.87 5.05
N CYS A 551 43.80 -17.70 4.58
CA CYS A 551 44.52 -16.89 3.60
C CYS A 551 45.42 -15.82 4.22
N SER A 552 45.73 -15.90 5.53
CA SER A 552 46.71 -15.02 6.17
C SER A 552 48.02 -15.04 5.39
N GLY A 553 48.50 -13.86 4.94
CA GLY A 553 49.71 -13.73 4.12
C GLY A 553 49.49 -13.67 2.61
N TYR A 554 48.24 -13.68 2.14
CA TYR A 554 47.88 -13.36 0.75
C TYR A 554 47.23 -11.98 0.65
N LYS A 555 47.32 -11.36 -0.53
CA LYS A 555 46.66 -10.07 -0.80
C LYS A 555 45.13 -10.21 -0.86
N TYR A 556 44.65 -11.33 -1.37
CA TYR A 556 43.23 -11.61 -1.55
C TYR A 556 42.86 -12.96 -0.96
N PHE A 557 41.66 -13.01 -0.40
CA PHE A 557 40.90 -14.24 -0.33
C PHE A 557 39.57 -14.08 -1.06
N GLY A 558 38.97 -15.20 -1.47
CA GLY A 558 37.64 -15.23 -2.02
C GLY A 558 36.95 -16.53 -1.67
N THR A 559 35.65 -16.45 -1.39
CA THR A 559 34.82 -17.63 -1.13
C THR A 559 33.89 -17.89 -2.30
N GLU A 560 33.68 -19.16 -2.64
CA GLU A 560 32.80 -19.61 -3.73
C GLU A 560 31.93 -20.77 -3.24
N TYR A 561 30.77 -20.94 -3.88
CA TYR A 561 29.93 -22.13 -3.76
C TYR A 561 29.59 -22.51 -2.30
N ALA A 562 29.35 -21.50 -1.46
CA ALA A 562 29.08 -21.58 -0.01
C ALA A 562 30.21 -22.13 0.87
N SER A 563 31.03 -23.03 0.33
CA SER A 563 31.85 -23.97 1.09
C SER A 563 33.30 -24.02 0.61
N GLU A 564 33.69 -23.13 -0.31
CA GLU A 564 35.02 -23.12 -0.89
C GLU A 564 35.73 -21.79 -0.60
N CYS A 565 37.03 -21.85 -0.33
CA CYS A 565 37.86 -20.72 0.01
C CYS A 565 39.14 -20.74 -0.84
N TYR A 566 39.52 -19.58 -1.39
CA TYR A 566 40.64 -19.42 -2.30
C TYR A 566 41.48 -18.21 -1.94
N CYS A 567 42.81 -18.32 -2.05
CA CYS A 567 43.75 -17.25 -1.77
C CYS A 567 44.54 -16.90 -3.05
N GLY A 568 44.97 -15.64 -3.16
CA GLY A 568 45.83 -15.20 -4.24
C GLY A 568 46.44 -13.83 -4.00
N ASN A 569 47.50 -13.52 -4.74
CA ASN A 569 48.11 -12.19 -4.74
C ASN A 569 47.72 -11.34 -5.96
N THR A 570 47.06 -11.96 -6.93
CA THR A 570 46.60 -11.38 -8.19
C THR A 570 45.28 -12.05 -8.58
N LEU A 571 44.39 -11.29 -9.23
CA LEU A 571 43.18 -11.85 -9.85
C LEU A 571 43.54 -12.46 -11.21
N GLY A 572 42.95 -13.61 -11.52
CA GLY A 572 43.13 -14.33 -12.79
C GLY A 572 42.65 -13.54 -14.00
N VAL A 573 43.23 -13.80 -15.18
CA VAL A 573 42.87 -13.12 -16.43
C VAL A 573 41.40 -13.38 -16.77
N GLY A 574 40.64 -12.31 -16.95
CA GLY A 574 39.20 -12.35 -17.26
C GLY A 574 38.26 -12.41 -16.05
N ALA A 575 38.79 -12.42 -14.82
CA ALA A 575 37.96 -12.19 -13.63
C ALA A 575 37.52 -10.72 -13.61
N SER A 576 36.21 -10.46 -13.59
CA SER A 576 35.66 -9.10 -13.56
C SER A 576 34.65 -8.92 -12.43
N VAL A 577 34.49 -7.68 -11.99
CA VAL A 577 33.47 -7.28 -11.01
C VAL A 577 32.08 -7.52 -11.59
N THR A 578 31.16 -8.00 -10.78
CA THR A 578 29.73 -8.10 -11.08
C THR A 578 28.88 -7.44 -9.99
N LEU A 579 27.56 -7.49 -10.12
CA LEU A 579 26.63 -7.01 -9.09
C LEU A 579 26.86 -7.74 -7.77
N SER A 580 26.85 -7.02 -6.64
CA SER A 580 27.06 -7.62 -5.32
C SER A 580 26.08 -8.76 -5.02
N GLY A 581 24.83 -8.65 -5.50
CA GLY A 581 23.80 -9.69 -5.37
C GLY A 581 24.05 -10.99 -6.15
N ASP A 582 25.03 -11.03 -7.07
CA ASP A 582 25.44 -12.27 -7.72
C ASP A 582 26.16 -13.24 -6.76
N CYS A 583 26.75 -12.71 -5.68
CA CYS A 583 27.37 -13.49 -4.61
C CYS A 583 26.37 -13.68 -3.47
N SER A 584 25.38 -14.55 -3.69
CA SER A 584 24.20 -14.70 -2.82
C SER A 584 24.10 -16.05 -2.11
N MET A 585 25.09 -16.95 -2.24
CA MET A 585 25.13 -18.17 -1.44
C MET A 585 25.63 -17.86 -0.04
N THR A 586 24.89 -18.30 0.98
CA THR A 586 25.33 -18.19 2.36
C THR A 586 26.50 -19.12 2.64
N CYS A 587 27.38 -18.79 3.59
CA CYS A 587 28.49 -19.66 3.96
C CYS A 587 28.00 -20.98 4.57
N ALA A 588 28.82 -22.02 4.44
CA ALA A 588 28.48 -23.35 4.92
C ALA A 588 28.49 -23.45 6.45
N ASP A 589 29.35 -22.68 7.14
CA ASP A 589 29.44 -22.66 8.60
C ASP A 589 28.65 -21.51 9.24
N ASP A 590 28.60 -20.33 8.58
CA ASP A 590 27.84 -19.17 9.03
C ASP A 590 26.86 -18.66 7.97
N ALA A 591 25.59 -19.03 8.12
CA ALA A 591 24.54 -18.62 7.20
C ALA A 591 24.25 -17.11 7.20
N ALA A 592 24.78 -16.33 8.16
CA ALA A 592 24.66 -14.87 8.19
C ALA A 592 25.65 -14.16 7.24
N GLN A 593 26.55 -14.91 6.61
CA GLN A 593 27.59 -14.38 5.72
C GLN A 593 27.40 -14.90 4.29
N PHE A 594 27.71 -14.09 3.27
CA PHE A 594 27.72 -14.54 1.88
C PHE A 594 29.09 -15.09 1.43
N CYS A 595 29.12 -16.34 1.00
CA CYS A 595 30.29 -17.06 0.47
C CYS A 595 30.16 -17.40 -1.03
N GLY A 596 30.06 -16.36 -1.85
CA GLY A 596 30.08 -16.44 -3.30
C GLY A 596 28.78 -16.96 -3.91
N ALA A 597 28.86 -17.53 -5.10
CA ALA A 597 27.86 -18.35 -5.78
C ALA A 597 28.54 -19.19 -6.86
N GLY A 598 27.80 -19.94 -7.70
CA GLY A 598 28.41 -20.68 -8.81
C GLY A 598 29.14 -19.77 -9.81
N ASN A 599 30.47 -19.94 -9.95
CA ASN A 599 31.37 -19.07 -10.74
C ASN A 599 31.37 -17.60 -10.27
N ARG A 600 31.12 -17.37 -8.97
CA ARG A 600 31.08 -16.03 -8.35
C ARG A 600 31.80 -16.06 -7.01
N LEU A 601 32.84 -15.26 -6.86
CA LEU A 601 33.62 -15.20 -5.62
C LEU A 601 33.27 -13.94 -4.84
N THR A 602 32.94 -14.08 -3.56
CA THR A 602 32.96 -12.95 -2.62
C THR A 602 34.42 -12.65 -2.29
N VAL A 603 35.00 -11.60 -2.88
CA VAL A 603 36.45 -11.31 -2.74
C VAL A 603 36.70 -10.24 -1.70
N TYR A 604 37.69 -10.50 -0.85
CA TYR A 604 38.21 -9.60 0.16
C TYR A 604 39.69 -9.30 -0.09
N GLN A 605 40.11 -8.06 0.17
CA GLN A 605 41.48 -7.58 -0.04
C GLN A 605 42.11 -7.13 1.28
N ASN A 606 43.34 -7.56 1.52
CA ASN A 606 44.19 -6.98 2.55
C ASN A 606 44.93 -5.76 1.97
N TYR A 607 44.60 -4.56 2.45
CA TYR A 607 45.22 -3.31 1.99
C TYR A 607 46.61 -3.07 2.56
N ASP A 608 46.94 -3.72 3.68
CA ASP A 608 48.25 -3.67 4.33
C ASP A 608 49.21 -4.77 3.80
N PHE A 609 48.79 -5.51 2.77
CA PHE A 609 49.64 -6.53 2.15
C PHE A 609 50.88 -5.89 1.52
N VAL A 610 52.03 -6.16 2.13
CA VAL A 610 53.35 -5.85 1.57
C VAL A 610 53.91 -7.13 0.96
N ALA A 611 54.15 -7.12 -0.35
CA ALA A 611 54.84 -8.23 -1.00
C ALA A 611 56.26 -8.34 -0.44
N SER A 612 56.59 -9.44 0.23
CA SER A 612 57.92 -9.69 0.76
C SER A 612 58.97 -9.64 -0.35
N SER A 613 59.70 -8.53 -0.44
CA SER A 613 60.93 -8.41 -1.22
C SER A 613 62.12 -8.80 -0.35
N SER A 614 62.87 -9.81 -0.80
CA SER A 614 64.15 -10.18 -0.23
C SER A 614 65.24 -9.18 -0.63
N SER A 615 65.68 -8.31 0.28
CA SER A 615 67.03 -7.72 0.25
C SER A 615 67.40 -6.92 1.51
N SER A 616 68.60 -7.23 2.01
CA SER A 616 69.28 -6.68 3.19
C SER A 616 69.89 -5.28 2.95
N ALA A 617 69.93 -4.45 4.01
CA ALA A 617 71.12 -3.71 4.52
C ALA A 617 70.85 -2.26 5.04
N THR A 618 71.09 -2.11 6.36
CA THR A 618 71.80 -1.05 7.12
C THR A 618 71.50 0.46 6.99
N SER A 619 70.90 0.98 8.07
CA SER A 619 71.18 2.16 8.94
C SER A 619 71.96 3.42 8.47
N SER A 620 71.31 4.57 8.76
CA SER A 620 71.82 5.79 9.44
C SER A 620 71.96 7.12 8.66
N ALA A 621 71.12 8.08 9.08
CA ALA A 621 71.44 9.44 9.57
C ALA A 621 71.10 10.71 8.72
N ILE A 622 70.04 11.40 9.22
CA ILE A 622 69.93 12.83 9.60
C ILE A 622 69.94 13.96 8.52
N GLN A 623 68.79 14.63 8.44
CA GLN A 623 68.49 16.09 8.56
C GLN A 623 67.70 16.79 7.44
N THR A 624 66.48 17.18 7.83
CA THR A 624 65.76 18.46 7.62
C THR A 624 65.63 19.07 6.23
N LEU A 625 64.36 19.22 5.81
CA LEU A 625 63.80 20.55 5.56
C LEU A 625 62.27 20.54 5.71
N SER A 626 61.80 21.60 6.35
CA SER A 626 60.46 21.94 6.78
C SER A 626 59.46 22.20 5.66
N SER A 627 58.19 21.88 5.92
CA SER A 627 57.08 22.77 5.60
C SER A 627 56.06 22.79 6.75
N GLN A 628 55.93 23.97 7.39
CA GLN A 628 54.77 24.37 8.18
C GLN A 628 53.55 24.35 7.24
N GLY A 629 52.35 23.92 7.62
CA GLY A 629 51.61 24.25 8.83
C GLY A 629 50.39 25.06 8.39
N SER A 630 49.19 24.51 8.59
CA SER A 630 47.96 25.30 8.64
C SER A 630 47.11 24.75 9.78
N SER A 631 47.01 25.59 10.80
CA SER A 631 46.35 25.39 12.08
C SER A 631 44.83 25.44 11.90
N SER A 632 44.12 24.33 12.08
CA SER A 632 42.70 24.36 12.42
C SER A 632 42.58 24.38 13.95
N THR A 633 41.79 25.31 14.46
CA THR A 633 41.46 25.43 15.88
C THR A 633 40.73 24.14 16.31
N ALA A 634 41.25 23.42 17.31
CA ALA A 634 40.63 22.17 17.76
C ALA A 634 39.21 22.42 18.30
N VAL A 635 38.22 21.77 17.70
CA VAL A 635 36.81 21.87 18.08
C VAL A 635 36.60 21.21 19.43
N SER A 636 36.06 21.95 20.39
CA SER A 636 35.90 21.49 21.77
C SER A 636 34.63 22.03 22.41
N CYS A 637 33.84 21.14 23.02
CA CYS A 637 32.67 21.54 23.78
C CYS A 637 33.03 21.85 25.24
N PRO A 638 32.39 22.85 25.88
CA PRO A 638 31.29 23.68 25.36
C PRO A 638 31.72 24.91 24.53
N SER A 639 33.02 25.18 24.36
CA SER A 639 33.53 26.42 23.74
C SER A 639 33.17 26.60 22.25
N SER A 640 32.87 25.52 21.54
CA SER A 640 32.52 25.52 20.12
C SER A 640 31.02 25.39 19.86
N ASP A 641 30.16 25.46 20.88
CA ASP A 641 28.71 25.30 20.72
C ASP A 641 28.13 26.34 19.75
N ASN A 642 27.22 25.91 18.88
CA ASN A 642 26.61 26.70 17.80
C ASN A 642 27.59 27.29 16.76
N THR A 643 28.84 26.82 16.72
CA THR A 643 29.78 27.19 15.65
C THR A 643 29.62 26.27 14.45
N VAL A 644 30.00 26.76 13.25
CA VAL A 644 29.99 25.97 12.02
C VAL A 644 31.42 25.66 11.62
N ILE A 645 31.71 24.38 11.38
CA ILE A 645 33.02 23.93 10.91
C ILE A 645 32.89 23.26 9.55
N MET A 646 33.94 23.35 8.73
CA MET A 646 33.99 22.69 7.43
C MET A 646 34.98 21.53 7.49
N SER A 647 34.53 20.33 7.14
CA SER A 647 35.37 19.14 7.00
C SER A 647 35.03 18.39 5.71
N ASN A 648 36.04 17.98 4.95
CA ASN A 648 35.91 17.31 3.63
C ASN A 648 34.83 17.90 2.71
N GLY A 649 34.69 19.24 2.67
CA GLY A 649 33.73 19.94 1.81
C GLY A 649 32.28 19.97 2.31
N LYS A 650 32.02 19.48 3.52
CA LYS A 650 30.73 19.48 4.21
C LYS A 650 30.78 20.44 5.41
N ASN A 651 29.71 21.20 5.64
CA ASN A 651 29.60 22.12 6.78
C ASN A 651 28.82 21.46 7.92
N PHE A 652 29.33 21.49 9.15
CA PHE A 652 28.68 20.93 10.33
C PHE A 652 28.43 22.01 11.38
N THR A 653 27.23 22.05 11.96
CA THR A 653 26.93 22.85 13.16
C THR A 653 27.24 22.03 14.40
N ILE A 654 28.04 22.56 15.30
CA ILE A 654 28.36 21.93 16.58
C ILE A 654 27.22 22.14 17.58
N GLU A 655 26.78 21.06 18.22
CA GLU A 655 25.71 21.02 19.23
C GLU A 655 26.25 20.32 20.49
N CYS A 656 26.78 21.12 21.41
CA CYS A 656 27.39 20.61 22.63
C CYS A 656 26.34 20.14 23.63
N GLY A 657 26.51 18.94 24.20
CA GLY A 657 25.59 18.39 25.19
C GLY A 657 24.29 17.84 24.59
N VAL A 658 24.29 17.53 23.29
CA VAL A 658 23.14 17.05 22.54
C VAL A 658 23.53 15.77 21.81
N ASP A 659 22.70 14.74 21.98
CA ASP A 659 22.71 13.51 21.19
C ASP A 659 21.44 13.48 20.32
N HIS A 660 21.53 12.96 19.10
CA HIS A 660 20.36 12.78 18.22
C HIS A 660 20.02 11.31 18.13
N ALA A 661 18.93 10.87 18.75
CA ALA A 661 18.68 9.43 18.95
C ALA A 661 18.43 8.64 17.65
N GLY A 662 19.15 7.53 17.49
CA GLY A 662 18.97 6.57 16.40
C GLY A 662 19.76 6.90 15.13
N GLY A 663 19.71 5.99 14.16
CA GLY A 663 20.40 6.18 12.88
C GLY A 663 21.88 5.86 12.87
N ASP A 664 22.42 5.25 13.92
CA ASP A 664 23.85 4.95 14.03
C ASP A 664 24.30 4.03 12.89
N LEU A 665 25.16 4.54 12.01
CA LEU A 665 25.78 3.83 10.91
C LEU A 665 26.90 2.91 11.41
N THR A 666 27.73 3.45 12.29
CA THR A 666 28.87 2.76 12.89
C THR A 666 29.36 3.57 14.09
N ALA A 667 29.94 2.88 15.08
CA ALA A 667 30.63 3.49 16.21
C ALA A 667 32.12 3.18 16.08
N GLN A 668 32.96 4.22 16.12
CA GLN A 668 34.40 4.08 16.01
C GLN A 668 35.11 4.85 17.13
N SER A 669 36.27 4.36 17.55
CA SER A 669 37.08 5.07 18.55
C SER A 669 37.94 6.13 17.87
N VAL A 670 37.84 7.39 18.31
CA VAL A 670 38.60 8.53 17.79
C VAL A 670 39.37 9.22 18.91
N GLY A 671 40.45 9.93 18.56
CA GLY A 671 41.29 10.63 19.54
C GLY A 671 40.75 12.00 19.97
N ASN A 672 39.88 12.61 19.16
CA ASN A 672 39.26 13.90 19.44
C ASN A 672 38.00 14.12 18.60
N PHE A 673 37.29 15.21 18.87
CA PHE A 673 36.02 15.51 18.21
C PHE A 673 36.15 15.94 16.74
N GLN A 674 37.27 16.54 16.34
CA GLN A 674 37.51 16.86 14.94
C GLN A 674 37.62 15.58 14.10
N GLU A 675 38.29 14.54 14.60
CA GLU A 675 38.37 13.24 13.93
C GLU A 675 37.00 12.55 13.80
N CYS A 676 36.11 12.75 14.77
CA CYS A 676 34.73 12.26 14.70
C CYS A 676 33.97 12.90 13.53
N ILE A 677 34.06 14.23 13.41
CA ILE A 677 33.41 14.99 12.35
C ILE A 677 34.05 14.69 10.99
N ASP A 678 35.37 14.53 10.93
CA ASP A 678 36.09 14.18 9.69
C ASP A 678 35.68 12.81 9.16
N ALA A 679 35.43 11.85 10.04
CA ALA A 679 34.93 10.54 9.66
C ALA A 679 33.50 10.59 9.12
N CYS A 680 32.62 11.38 9.75
CA CYS A 680 31.30 11.63 9.20
C CYS A 680 31.36 12.34 7.86
N ALA A 681 32.28 13.29 7.71
CA ALA A 681 32.45 14.00 6.45
C ALA A 681 32.90 13.08 5.30
N LYS A 682 33.73 12.05 5.59
CA LYS A 682 34.14 11.00 4.64
C LYS A 682 33.03 9.99 4.33
N ASN A 683 32.11 9.76 5.28
CA ASN A 683 30.99 8.85 5.07
C ASN A 683 29.88 9.56 4.26
N ALA A 684 29.53 8.99 3.09
CA ALA A 684 28.55 9.59 2.19
C ALA A 684 27.14 9.68 2.81
N HIS A 685 26.81 8.79 3.74
CA HIS A 685 25.51 8.68 4.38
C HIS A 685 25.44 9.36 5.75
N CYS A 686 26.57 9.82 6.29
CA CYS A 686 26.58 10.45 7.61
C CYS A 686 26.13 11.91 7.55
N VAL A 687 25.15 12.23 8.37
CA VAL A 687 24.50 13.54 8.49
C VAL A 687 24.56 14.11 9.91
N ASP A 688 24.98 13.32 10.90
CA ASP A 688 25.17 13.76 12.29
C ASP A 688 26.24 12.91 12.99
N VAL A 689 26.89 13.45 14.01
CA VAL A 689 27.79 12.69 14.90
C VAL A 689 27.47 12.95 16.36
N SER A 690 27.77 11.96 17.18
CA SER A 690 27.71 12.09 18.64
C SER A 690 28.96 11.45 19.22
N LEU A 691 29.81 12.24 19.89
CA LEU A 691 31.01 11.77 20.56
C LEU A 691 30.75 11.64 22.05
N SER A 692 30.95 10.45 22.61
CA SER A 692 30.95 10.20 24.05
C SER A 692 32.28 9.58 24.48
N GLY A 693 33.09 10.31 25.24
CA GLY A 693 34.46 9.90 25.53
C GLY A 693 35.31 9.81 24.26
N SER A 694 35.79 8.61 23.92
CA SER A 694 36.46 8.33 22.63
C SER A 694 35.54 7.66 21.60
N ALA A 695 34.31 7.28 21.97
CA ALA A 695 33.37 6.60 21.09
C ALA A 695 32.60 7.62 20.24
N CYS A 696 32.89 7.63 18.94
CA CYS A 696 32.27 8.47 17.94
C CYS A 696 31.19 7.67 17.20
N TYR A 697 29.94 8.07 17.39
CA TYR A 697 28.78 7.49 16.74
C TYR A 697 28.43 8.32 15.50
N LEU A 698 28.58 7.75 14.31
CA LEU A 698 28.20 8.38 13.04
C LEU A 698 26.74 8.05 12.76
N LYS A 699 25.92 9.03 12.38
CA LYS A 699 24.49 8.85 12.22
C LYS A 699 24.04 9.19 10.80
N SER A 700 23.19 8.34 10.25
CA SER A 700 22.58 8.45 8.90
C SER A 700 21.32 9.30 8.85
N ILE A 701 20.72 9.55 10.00
CA ILE A 701 19.54 10.37 10.15
C ILE A 701 19.75 11.36 11.30
N LEU A 702 19.15 12.53 11.19
CA LEU A 702 19.09 13.48 12.31
C LEU A 702 17.88 13.11 13.17
N GLY A 703 18.12 12.26 14.18
CA GLY A 703 17.11 11.77 15.12
C GLY A 703 16.57 12.85 16.06
N ALA A 704 15.67 12.45 16.96
CA ALA A 704 15.13 13.35 17.99
C ALA A 704 16.25 13.82 18.93
N THR A 705 16.28 15.12 19.24
CA THR A 705 17.25 15.73 20.14
C THR A 705 17.06 15.21 21.57
N VAL A 706 18.08 14.53 22.10
CA VAL A 706 18.19 14.07 23.48
C VAL A 706 19.29 14.87 24.19
N PRO A 707 18.94 15.74 25.15
CA PRO A 707 19.93 16.48 25.94
C PRO A 707 20.79 15.52 26.76
N ASN A 708 22.10 15.53 26.53
CA ASN A 708 23.08 14.75 27.29
C ASN A 708 24.41 15.50 27.40
N GLY A 709 24.69 16.09 28.57
CA GLY A 709 25.89 16.90 28.80
C GLY A 709 27.23 16.17 28.68
N ALA A 710 27.23 14.84 28.55
CA ALA A 710 28.43 14.02 28.32
C ALA A 710 28.72 13.73 26.83
N VAL A 711 27.87 14.22 25.92
CA VAL A 711 27.96 13.98 24.48
C VAL A 711 28.26 15.27 23.73
N TRP A 712 29.16 15.21 22.76
CA TRP A 712 29.46 16.31 21.85
C TRP A 712 28.86 15.97 20.48
N GLY A 713 27.85 16.73 20.05
CA GLY A 713 27.12 16.49 18.80
C GLY A 713 27.54 17.43 17.68
N ALA A 714 27.45 16.99 16.42
CA ALA A 714 27.58 17.89 15.28
C ALA A 714 26.78 17.42 14.06
N LYS A 715 25.84 18.25 13.60
CA LYS A 715 24.96 17.94 12.47
C LYS A 715 25.42 18.60 11.18
N LEU A 716 25.22 17.91 10.07
CA LEU A 716 25.51 18.40 8.72
C LEU A 716 24.50 19.49 8.32
N ILE A 717 25.02 20.66 7.90
CA ILE A 717 24.24 21.72 7.26
C ILE A 717 24.06 21.35 5.79
N VAL A 718 22.91 20.77 5.47
CA VAL A 718 22.49 20.61 4.08
C VAL A 718 22.03 21.99 3.58
N ALA A 719 22.75 22.56 2.62
CA ALA A 719 22.43 23.87 2.05
C ALA A 719 21.08 23.82 1.32
N SER A 720 20.01 24.11 2.04
CA SER A 720 18.74 24.57 1.48
C SER A 720 18.79 26.08 1.36
N SER A 721 18.40 26.57 0.19
CA SER A 721 18.20 27.97 -0.17
C SER A 721 17.51 28.76 0.95
N SER A 722 18.19 29.81 1.38
CA SER A 722 17.80 30.80 2.37
C SER A 722 16.49 31.51 2.05
N SER A 723 15.60 31.60 3.04
CA SER A 723 14.71 32.75 3.20
C SER A 723 14.70 33.18 4.66
N SER A 724 15.26 34.37 4.87
CA SER A 724 15.43 35.06 6.14
C SER A 724 14.11 35.62 6.66
N THR A 725 13.80 35.44 7.94
CA THR A 725 12.95 36.42 8.64
C THR A 725 13.41 36.58 10.09
N SER A 726 13.64 37.84 10.41
CA SER A 726 14.16 38.43 11.63
C SER A 726 13.27 38.21 12.85
N THR A 727 13.92 37.92 13.98
CA THR A 727 13.38 37.88 15.33
C THR A 727 12.90 39.27 15.79
N SER A 728 11.76 39.31 16.46
CA SER A 728 11.39 40.39 17.38
C SER A 728 10.69 39.76 18.58
N SER A 729 11.28 39.93 19.74
CA SER A 729 10.79 39.51 21.04
C SER A 729 9.83 40.55 21.62
N SER A 730 8.75 40.08 22.25
CA SER A 730 8.14 40.73 23.41
C SER A 730 7.11 39.80 24.08
N SER A 731 6.97 40.04 25.38
CA SER A 731 6.47 39.18 26.45
C SER A 731 5.03 39.48 26.89
N THR A 732 4.49 38.60 27.77
CA THR A 732 3.39 38.82 28.76
C THR A 732 1.99 39.07 28.18
N ASP A 733 0.84 38.60 28.70
CA ASP A 733 0.40 38.15 30.02
C ASP A 733 -0.97 37.40 29.89
N SER A 734 -1.30 36.60 30.91
CA SER A 734 -2.63 36.39 31.52
C SER A 734 -3.79 35.64 30.82
N THR A 735 -4.04 34.44 31.38
CA THR A 735 -5.29 33.94 32.00
C THR A 735 -6.67 34.42 31.50
N ALA A 736 -7.53 33.45 31.15
CA ALA A 736 -8.95 33.45 31.53
C ALA A 736 -9.57 32.04 31.52
N THR A 737 -10.01 31.61 32.70
CA THR A 737 -10.78 30.40 33.02
C THR A 737 -12.26 30.76 33.07
N ILE A 738 -13.17 30.05 32.39
CA ILE A 738 -14.61 29.97 32.75
C ILE A 738 -15.13 28.59 32.27
N THR A 739 -15.15 27.58 33.14
CA THR A 739 -16.28 27.10 33.98
C THR A 739 -17.52 26.61 33.20
N ALA A 740 -17.77 25.31 33.38
CA ALA A 740 -18.91 24.55 32.90
C ALA A 740 -20.25 25.00 33.52
N SER A 741 -21.35 24.69 32.85
CA SER A 741 -22.64 24.49 33.51
C SER A 741 -23.47 23.47 32.74
N SER A 742 -23.79 22.40 33.46
CA SER A 742 -24.74 21.34 33.15
C SER A 742 -26.18 21.83 33.35
N THR A 743 -27.10 21.33 32.53
CA THR A 743 -28.50 21.21 32.96
C THR A 743 -29.20 20.09 32.17
N SER A 744 -29.74 19.15 32.92
CA SER A 744 -30.58 18.03 32.51
C SER A 744 -32.05 18.33 32.80
N VAL A 745 -32.96 17.95 31.90
CA VAL A 745 -34.38 17.61 32.20
C VAL A 745 -34.95 16.87 30.98
N SER A 746 -35.17 15.55 31.10
CA SER A 746 -36.42 14.87 31.49
C SER A 746 -37.45 14.77 30.36
N SER A 747 -37.58 13.55 29.85
CA SER A 747 -38.62 13.04 28.96
C SER A 747 -39.85 12.60 29.75
N THR A 748 -41.03 12.90 29.22
CA THR A 748 -42.32 12.39 29.71
C THR A 748 -42.82 11.30 28.77
N SER A 749 -43.26 10.20 29.36
CA SER A 749 -43.78 8.97 28.77
C SER A 749 -45.24 9.09 28.33
N THR A 750 -45.62 8.32 27.30
CA THR A 750 -46.97 7.75 27.17
C THR A 750 -46.92 6.33 26.56
N THR A 751 -47.57 5.43 27.30
CA THR A 751 -47.89 4.00 27.17
C THR A 751 -48.56 3.59 25.84
N SER A 752 -48.06 2.59 25.10
CA SER A 752 -48.30 1.12 25.14
C SER A 752 -49.65 0.64 24.59
N THR A 753 -49.62 -0.20 23.54
CA THR A 753 -50.25 -1.55 23.52
C THR A 753 -49.81 -2.38 22.32
N SER A 754 -49.55 -3.66 22.60
CA SER A 754 -48.99 -4.73 21.78
C SER A 754 -50.04 -5.49 20.95
N ALA A 755 -49.62 -6.13 19.86
CA ALA A 755 -50.14 -7.45 19.46
C ALA A 755 -49.11 -8.17 18.57
N SER A 756 -48.64 -9.32 19.07
CA SER A 756 -47.80 -10.30 18.38
C SER A 756 -48.70 -11.48 17.98
N GLY A 757 -48.49 -12.04 16.78
CA GLY A 757 -49.10 -13.28 16.32
C GLY A 757 -48.07 -14.11 15.57
N SER A 758 -47.60 -15.18 16.20
CA SER A 758 -46.66 -16.17 15.66
C SER A 758 -47.44 -17.32 15.04
N ALA A 759 -47.18 -17.63 13.75
CA ALA A 759 -47.79 -18.76 13.04
C ALA A 759 -46.82 -19.96 12.97
N SER A 760 -47.37 -21.18 12.95
CA SER A 760 -46.66 -22.46 12.97
C SER A 760 -46.03 -22.84 11.60
N PRO A 761 -44.91 -23.58 11.52
CA PRO A 761 -43.98 -23.56 10.36
C PRO A 761 -44.38 -24.37 9.11
N SER A 762 -45.51 -25.07 9.09
CA SER A 762 -45.83 -26.07 8.05
C SER A 762 -46.97 -25.71 7.08
N SER A 763 -47.51 -24.48 7.13
CA SER A 763 -48.66 -24.07 6.29
C SER A 763 -48.35 -22.95 5.30
N ILE A 764 -47.09 -22.78 4.89
CA ILE A 764 -46.69 -21.70 3.98
C ILE A 764 -47.06 -22.09 2.56
N THR A 765 -48.04 -21.39 2.00
CA THR A 765 -48.47 -21.56 0.62
C THR A 765 -48.44 -20.22 -0.09
N CYS A 766 -47.90 -20.20 -1.31
CA CYS A 766 -48.04 -19.05 -2.20
C CYS A 766 -49.46 -19.03 -2.82
N PRO A 767 -50.08 -17.85 -3.00
CA PRO A 767 -49.52 -16.51 -2.81
C PRO A 767 -49.66 -15.95 -1.37
N SER A 768 -50.29 -16.67 -0.44
CA SER A 768 -50.59 -16.15 0.91
C SER A 768 -49.36 -15.91 1.80
N GLY A 769 -48.22 -16.54 1.50
CA GLY A 769 -46.97 -16.36 2.23
C GLY A 769 -46.11 -15.18 1.76
N ASP A 770 -46.45 -14.50 0.66
CA ASP A 770 -45.59 -13.48 0.04
C ASP A 770 -45.26 -12.32 0.99
N GLY A 771 -43.98 -11.98 1.08
CA GLY A 771 -43.42 -10.96 1.97
C GLY A 771 -43.32 -11.35 3.45
N GLN A 772 -43.63 -12.60 3.83
CA GLN A 772 -43.46 -13.06 5.22
C GLN A 772 -42.02 -13.49 5.49
N THR A 773 -41.56 -13.34 6.73
CA THR A 773 -40.25 -13.87 7.16
C THR A 773 -40.45 -15.06 8.09
N ILE A 774 -39.77 -16.17 7.81
CA ILE A 774 -39.92 -17.42 8.55
C ILE A 774 -38.56 -17.97 8.93
N THR A 775 -38.43 -18.37 10.20
CA THR A 775 -37.18 -18.92 10.73
C THR A 775 -37.24 -20.45 10.76
N VAL A 776 -36.29 -21.11 10.12
CA VAL A 776 -36.12 -22.57 10.09
C VAL A 776 -34.73 -22.88 10.63
N ASN A 777 -34.62 -23.73 11.66
CA ASN A 777 -33.33 -24.10 12.29
C ASN A 777 -32.42 -22.90 12.67
N GLY A 778 -33.01 -21.76 13.05
CA GLY A 778 -32.26 -20.54 13.41
C GLY A 778 -31.92 -19.60 12.24
N THR A 779 -32.29 -19.99 11.02
CA THR A 779 -32.08 -19.21 9.80
C THR A 779 -33.39 -18.60 9.32
N SER A 780 -33.42 -17.27 9.12
CA SER A 780 -34.59 -16.53 8.65
C SER A 780 -34.61 -16.40 7.13
N PHE A 781 -35.75 -16.71 6.53
CA PHE A 781 -36.02 -16.67 5.09
C PHE A 781 -37.18 -15.70 4.80
N LEU A 782 -37.02 -14.77 3.84
CA LEU A 782 -38.11 -13.93 3.31
C LEU A 782 -38.83 -14.65 2.16
N ILE A 783 -40.15 -14.83 2.22
CA ILE A 783 -40.93 -15.52 1.19
C ILE A 783 -41.23 -14.60 -0.01
N GLU A 784 -40.74 -14.93 -1.22
CA GLU A 784 -41.05 -14.19 -2.47
C GLU A 784 -41.78 -15.07 -3.49
N CYS A 785 -43.10 -15.00 -3.51
CA CYS A 785 -43.93 -15.86 -4.35
C CYS A 785 -43.85 -15.49 -5.85
N GLY A 786 -43.57 -16.46 -6.71
CA GLY A 786 -43.56 -16.28 -8.17
C GLY A 786 -42.23 -15.77 -8.75
N ILE A 787 -41.21 -15.60 -7.91
CA ILE A 787 -39.87 -15.15 -8.24
C ILE A 787 -38.90 -16.35 -8.26
N ASP A 788 -37.89 -16.31 -9.12
CA ASP A 788 -36.72 -17.20 -9.17
C ASP A 788 -35.47 -16.34 -9.40
N HIS A 789 -34.46 -16.47 -8.55
CA HIS A 789 -33.19 -15.76 -8.57
C HIS A 789 -32.21 -16.57 -9.41
N ALA A 790 -32.12 -16.22 -10.69
CA ALA A 790 -31.47 -17.06 -11.69
C ALA A 790 -29.95 -17.25 -11.40
N GLY A 791 -29.52 -18.53 -11.39
CA GLY A 791 -28.14 -18.93 -11.22
C GLY A 791 -27.79 -19.32 -9.79
N GLY A 792 -26.51 -19.61 -9.55
CA GLY A 792 -26.02 -19.94 -8.20
C GLY A 792 -26.40 -21.32 -7.67
N ASP A 793 -27.01 -22.20 -8.47
CA ASP A 793 -27.47 -23.52 -8.02
C ASP A 793 -26.29 -24.39 -7.56
N LEU A 794 -26.24 -24.68 -6.25
CA LEU A 794 -25.28 -25.59 -5.62
C LEU A 794 -25.66 -27.05 -5.87
N SER A 795 -26.96 -27.35 -5.74
CA SER A 795 -27.52 -28.69 -5.91
C SER A 795 -29.03 -28.63 -6.05
N SER A 796 -29.63 -29.72 -6.54
CA SER A 796 -31.08 -29.90 -6.55
C SER A 796 -31.49 -31.21 -5.90
N LEU A 797 -32.63 -31.19 -5.20
CA LEU A 797 -33.20 -32.34 -4.53
C LEU A 797 -34.72 -32.34 -4.66
N SER A 798 -35.34 -33.52 -4.60
CA SER A 798 -36.80 -33.62 -4.63
C SER A 798 -37.36 -33.59 -3.21
N VAL A 799 -38.26 -32.65 -2.93
CA VAL A 799 -38.89 -32.43 -1.63
C VAL A 799 -40.40 -32.31 -1.80
N SER A 800 -41.15 -32.55 -0.72
CA SER A 800 -42.62 -32.50 -0.75
C SER A 800 -43.18 -31.13 -0.39
N SER A 801 -42.35 -30.25 0.18
CA SER A 801 -42.75 -28.92 0.62
C SER A 801 -41.59 -27.93 0.61
N LEU A 802 -41.97 -26.65 0.60
CA LEU A 802 -41.03 -25.55 0.70
C LEU A 802 -40.26 -25.53 2.03
N TYR A 803 -40.90 -25.95 3.12
CA TYR A 803 -40.26 -26.05 4.43
C TYR A 803 -39.14 -27.10 4.47
N GLU A 804 -39.28 -28.21 3.73
CA GLU A 804 -38.20 -29.19 3.58
C GLU A 804 -37.05 -28.65 2.73
N CYS A 805 -37.36 -27.84 1.72
CA CYS A 805 -36.34 -27.16 0.90
C CYS A 805 -35.48 -26.21 1.74
N MET A 806 -36.12 -25.37 2.57
CA MET A 806 -35.43 -24.49 3.51
C MET A 806 -34.57 -25.27 4.52
N GLN A 807 -35.08 -26.37 5.08
CA GLN A 807 -34.29 -27.22 5.99
C GLN A 807 -33.04 -27.79 5.33
N ALA A 808 -33.11 -28.18 4.05
CA ALA A 808 -31.95 -28.65 3.31
C ALA A 808 -30.91 -27.53 3.13
N CYS A 809 -31.35 -26.30 2.86
CA CYS A 809 -30.47 -25.14 2.80
C CYS A 809 -29.75 -24.87 4.12
N THR A 810 -30.46 -24.94 5.26
CA THR A 810 -29.83 -24.73 6.58
C THR A 810 -28.74 -25.73 6.94
N LYS A 811 -28.58 -26.81 6.16
CA LYS A 811 -27.54 -27.83 6.36
C LYS A 811 -26.32 -27.65 5.45
N ASP A 812 -26.40 -26.81 4.41
CA ASP A 812 -25.27 -26.45 3.57
C ASP A 812 -24.88 -25.00 3.86
N ALA A 813 -23.72 -24.80 4.48
CA ALA A 813 -23.25 -23.47 4.89
C ALA A 813 -23.03 -22.50 3.71
N ARG A 814 -23.00 -23.02 2.48
CA ARG A 814 -22.91 -22.21 1.25
C ARG A 814 -24.29 -21.80 0.75
N CYS A 815 -25.37 -22.42 1.22
CA CYS A 815 -26.72 -22.14 0.74
C CYS A 815 -27.24 -20.84 1.35
N VAL A 816 -27.55 -19.88 0.50
CA VAL A 816 -28.03 -18.54 0.86
C VAL A 816 -29.44 -18.25 0.35
N ASP A 817 -29.98 -19.14 -0.50
CA ASP A 817 -31.28 -19.00 -1.15
C ASP A 817 -31.82 -20.39 -1.60
N VAL A 818 -33.14 -20.52 -1.74
CA VAL A 818 -33.79 -21.74 -2.24
C VAL A 818 -34.99 -21.48 -3.15
N SER A 819 -35.01 -22.11 -4.31
CA SER A 819 -36.17 -22.00 -5.21
C SER A 819 -36.90 -23.34 -5.30
N LEU A 820 -38.23 -23.34 -5.09
CA LEU A 820 -39.04 -24.54 -5.26
C LEU A 820 -39.91 -24.46 -6.51
N SER A 821 -39.75 -25.42 -7.43
CA SER A 821 -40.62 -25.58 -8.60
C SER A 821 -41.26 -26.95 -8.60
N GLY A 822 -42.57 -27.02 -8.30
CA GLY A 822 -43.26 -28.29 -8.08
C GLY A 822 -42.68 -29.04 -6.87
N SER A 823 -42.04 -30.17 -7.10
CA SER A 823 -41.30 -30.93 -6.06
C SER A 823 -39.78 -30.82 -6.18
N ALA A 824 -39.26 -30.01 -7.11
CA ALA A 824 -37.83 -29.79 -7.30
C ALA A 824 -37.36 -28.58 -6.50
N CYS A 825 -36.53 -28.82 -5.50
CA CYS A 825 -35.89 -27.80 -4.66
C CYS A 825 -34.47 -27.55 -5.16
N TYR A 826 -34.15 -26.30 -5.43
CA TYR A 826 -32.85 -25.84 -5.88
C TYR A 826 -32.19 -25.05 -4.75
N LEU A 827 -31.07 -25.57 -4.22
CA LEU A 827 -30.27 -24.86 -3.22
C LEU A 827 -29.30 -23.95 -3.93
N LYS A 828 -29.26 -22.66 -3.56
CA LYS A 828 -28.46 -21.65 -4.24
C LYS A 828 -27.41 -21.06 -3.31
N GLY A 829 -26.20 -20.87 -3.84
CA GLY A 829 -25.05 -20.35 -3.12
C GLY A 829 -24.75 -18.87 -3.39
N SER A 830 -25.59 -18.23 -4.18
CA SER A 830 -25.55 -16.79 -4.45
C SER A 830 -26.95 -16.33 -4.88
N LEU A 831 -27.35 -15.14 -4.47
CA LEU A 831 -28.61 -14.55 -4.90
C LEU A 831 -28.47 -13.94 -6.31
N GLY A 832 -29.04 -14.63 -7.29
CA GLY A 832 -29.07 -14.20 -8.69
C GLY A 832 -30.05 -13.05 -8.96
N ALA A 833 -30.18 -12.64 -10.23
CA ALA A 833 -31.18 -11.65 -10.61
C ALA A 833 -32.59 -12.23 -10.44
N ALA A 834 -33.51 -11.47 -9.82
CA ALA A 834 -34.91 -11.87 -9.69
C ALA A 834 -35.60 -11.93 -11.06
N VAL A 835 -36.06 -13.11 -11.45
CA VAL A 835 -36.77 -13.38 -12.70
C VAL A 835 -38.19 -13.84 -12.36
N PRO A 836 -39.25 -13.17 -12.88
CA PRO A 836 -40.62 -13.66 -12.74
C PRO A 836 -40.80 -14.90 -13.60
N ASN A 837 -40.90 -16.10 -12.99
CA ASN A 837 -40.87 -17.33 -13.79
C ASN A 837 -41.86 -18.43 -13.38
N GLY A 838 -42.96 -18.08 -12.70
CA GLY A 838 -44.01 -19.06 -12.33
C GLY A 838 -43.53 -20.18 -11.40
N VAL A 839 -42.34 -20.00 -10.81
CA VAL A 839 -41.72 -20.85 -9.79
C VAL A 839 -42.35 -20.52 -8.43
N TRP A 840 -42.49 -21.52 -7.57
CA TRP A 840 -43.17 -21.39 -6.28
C TRP A 840 -42.19 -20.94 -5.20
N GLY A 841 -41.94 -19.64 -5.13
CA GLY A 841 -41.22 -19.03 -4.00
C GLY A 841 -39.70 -19.12 -4.12
N ASP A 842 -39.04 -17.98 -3.93
CA ASP A 842 -37.59 -17.87 -3.67
C ASP A 842 -37.34 -17.05 -2.40
N PHE A 843 -36.16 -17.15 -1.76
CA PHE A 843 -35.95 -16.61 -0.41
C PHE A 843 -34.59 -15.97 -0.14
N VAL A 844 -34.61 -14.69 0.22
CA VAL A 844 -33.44 -13.97 0.72
C VAL A 844 -33.17 -14.30 2.21
N PHE A 845 -31.93 -14.65 2.51
CA PHE A 845 -31.39 -14.77 3.88
C PHE A 845 -31.02 -13.40 4.46
N GLU A 846 -31.61 -13.02 5.59
CA GLU A 846 -31.11 -11.90 6.41
C GLU A 846 -30.78 -12.36 7.85
N PRO A 847 -29.51 -12.26 8.31
CA PRO A 847 -29.16 -12.58 9.68
C PRO A 847 -29.57 -11.43 10.62
N PHE A 848 -30.73 -11.57 11.27
CA PHE A 848 -31.07 -10.78 12.47
C PHE A 848 -30.53 -11.49 13.72
N PHE A 849 -29.46 -10.98 14.31
CA PHE A 849 -29.18 -11.21 15.73
C PHE A 849 -29.69 -10.01 16.54
N ILE A 850 -30.84 -10.19 17.20
CA ILE A 850 -31.24 -9.37 18.34
C ILE A 850 -30.71 -10.08 19.58
N GLY A 851 -29.83 -9.43 20.32
CA GLY A 851 -29.28 -9.91 21.59
C GLY A 851 -28.88 -8.76 22.50
N ILE A 852 -29.87 -8.31 23.28
CA ILE A 852 -29.91 -7.59 24.57
C ILE A 852 -28.59 -7.01 25.10
#